data_AF-A0A495ZUP9-F1
#
_entry.id   AF-A0A495ZUP9-F1
#
_cell.length_a   1.000
_cell.length_b   1.000
_cell.length_c   1.000
_cell.angle_alpha   90.00
_cell.angle_beta   90.00
_cell.angle_gamma   90.00
#
_symmetry.space_group_name_H-M   'P 1'
#
loop_
_entity.id
_entity.type
_entity.pdbx_description
1 polymer ?
#
loop_
_entity_poly.entity_id
_entity_poly.type
_entity_poly.pdbx_seq_one_letter_code
_entity_poly.pdbx_strand_id
1 'polypeptide(L)'
;MIWGNQTSFMLSPFFAILLVFSCQVFVAHTQEEIMQDQGTAKALIVDMVRAAGSDSEINVNPLPDSQKKSGSTEADEVIREWIKENAESIIDTRGGPFEPTDQYVTTYKDGRIYVHVLSWAGKNNITLPAITDRVVKNARILGNPSSDGASWGIVRQHPWGLLIVVPEEYQNGVDDIIVLDIEGDPATLKKPRLVEADPSSVIYLFGDSAKTDGGLAHLQAQDWIEGWNKSSASLSWKVKLPGPSDYELALTYTADADAIGSAFEIVAGQSKITWTVHQTTGWAGDSQNFERIPLQEKLHVSESESTITLRLIGKGNSTENVKVHSLELISPTAAKAMIALSKKAQKMRASPDWFIAAKYGVMFHWSTTTQPLRGPQKSYPDAVNAFDIDAFTDMVRETGAGYVIFTAVHGIMHFPAPLKSIEAVMPERTCRRDLIGEMADKLQEYGIPLILYFHHGVGDTEWMKVARFLSPDKSGFFRIERDILTEIGHRYGKKVAGYWFDDRYPLQPFEELYEATKVRNPDRIVAWNSWILPKTTEFQEYYGGEFGGALVTPPASFFAENGSASGLQPHGMIFLDDPWQHGYPDTDIAAPLFATQRLIDYVQTCIAQKLVITMNMGLTQDGKVSPATLEQMRTLRRVIRGE
;
A
#
# COMPACT_ATOMS: atom_id res chain seq x y z
N MET A 1 -41.34 30.09 -15.77
CA MET A 1 -42.10 31.30 -15.38
C MET A 1 -41.13 32.29 -14.77
N ILE A 2 -40.94 33.41 -15.47
CA ILE A 2 -40.68 34.81 -15.06
C ILE A 2 -39.68 35.12 -13.92
N TRP A 3 -38.74 36.00 -14.31
CA TRP A 3 -37.65 36.68 -13.61
C TRP A 3 -38.06 37.61 -12.45
N GLY A 4 -37.09 38.06 -11.65
CA GLY A 4 -37.15 39.37 -10.99
C GLY A 4 -35.99 39.66 -10.03
N ASN A 5 -35.27 40.75 -10.27
CA ASN A 5 -33.96 41.09 -9.75
C ASN A 5 -34.04 42.46 -9.04
N GLN A 6 -33.04 42.77 -8.20
CA GLN A 6 -32.52 44.10 -7.83
C GLN A 6 -32.94 44.90 -6.57
N THR A 7 -31.85 45.49 -6.07
CA THR A 7 -31.44 46.36 -4.96
C THR A 7 -31.82 47.85 -5.03
N SER A 8 -31.73 48.57 -3.88
CA SER A 8 -31.25 49.98 -3.70
C SER A 8 -31.06 50.25 -2.18
N PHE A 9 -29.90 50.60 -1.58
CA PHE A 9 -29.15 51.88 -1.49
C PHE A 9 -30.01 53.07 -0.96
N MET A 10 -29.68 53.92 0.04
CA MET A 10 -28.45 54.67 0.41
C MET A 10 -28.57 55.40 1.79
N LEU A 11 -27.43 55.60 2.49
CA LEU A 11 -26.90 56.78 3.28
C LEU A 11 -27.69 57.41 4.49
N SER A 12 -27.21 57.39 5.77
CA SER A 12 -26.15 58.19 6.50
C SER A 12 -26.66 59.55 7.10
N PRO A 13 -26.03 60.28 8.07
CA PRO A 13 -25.16 59.98 9.27
C PRO A 13 -25.38 60.92 10.53
N PHE A 14 -24.51 60.78 11.57
CA PHE A 14 -23.97 61.78 12.55
C PHE A 14 -24.45 61.93 14.03
N PHE A 15 -23.54 61.51 14.95
CA PHE A 15 -22.92 62.20 16.12
C PHE A 15 -23.78 62.70 17.32
N ALA A 16 -23.31 62.84 18.58
CA ALA A 16 -22.16 62.41 19.39
C ALA A 16 -22.29 63.03 20.83
N ILE A 17 -21.37 62.66 21.74
CA ILE A 17 -20.90 63.34 22.99
C ILE A 17 -21.54 62.86 24.32
N LEU A 18 -20.90 62.03 25.18
CA LEU A 18 -19.70 62.10 26.05
C LEU A 18 -19.89 62.76 27.45
N LEU A 19 -19.68 61.98 28.53
CA LEU A 19 -19.24 62.48 29.86
C LEU A 19 -18.65 61.37 30.78
N VAL A 20 -17.33 61.19 30.66
CA VAL A 20 -16.21 61.08 31.64
C VAL A 20 -16.38 60.46 33.07
N PHE A 21 -15.77 59.27 33.21
CA PHE A 21 -14.83 58.69 34.23
C PHE A 21 -15.13 58.50 35.74
N SER A 22 -14.89 57.26 36.22
CA SER A 22 -13.76 56.97 37.15
C SER A 22 -13.31 55.48 37.14
N CYS A 23 -11.99 55.31 37.15
CA CYS A 23 -11.10 54.14 37.34
C CYS A 23 -11.65 52.71 37.59
N GLN A 24 -11.49 51.85 36.59
CA GLN A 24 -10.81 50.54 36.65
C GLN A 24 -10.30 50.26 35.22
N VAL A 25 -8.99 50.25 34.99
CA VAL A 25 -8.44 49.81 33.69
C VAL A 25 -8.49 48.29 33.68
N PHE A 26 -9.64 47.72 33.32
CA PHE A 26 -9.65 46.45 32.61
C PHE A 26 -9.35 46.81 31.16
N VAL A 27 -8.18 46.39 30.65
CA VAL A 27 -7.95 46.36 29.21
C VAL A 27 -8.84 45.25 28.68
N ALA A 28 -10.08 45.59 28.33
CA ALA A 28 -10.96 44.70 27.58
C ALA A 28 -10.34 44.57 26.19
N HIS A 29 -9.68 43.44 25.93
CA HIS A 29 -9.16 43.11 24.62
C HIS A 29 -10.36 42.98 23.68
N THR A 30 -10.27 43.59 22.50
CA THR A 30 -11.30 43.42 21.47
C THR A 30 -11.26 41.98 20.94
N GLN A 31 -12.39 41.44 20.45
CA GLN A 31 -12.39 40.09 19.85
C GLN A 31 -11.39 39.95 18.70
N GLU A 32 -11.11 41.05 17.99
CA GLU A 32 -10.16 41.10 16.88
C GLU A 32 -8.70 41.00 17.38
N GLU A 33 -8.37 41.68 18.48
CA GLU A 33 -7.05 41.57 19.15
C GLU A 33 -6.84 40.16 19.75
N ILE A 34 -7.86 39.56 20.38
CA ILE A 34 -7.79 38.19 20.93
C ILE A 34 -7.55 37.17 19.80
N MET A 35 -8.26 37.31 18.67
CA MET A 35 -8.06 36.43 17.52
C MET A 35 -6.67 36.59 16.88
N GLN A 36 -6.14 37.83 16.86
CA GLN A 36 -4.81 38.12 16.35
C GLN A 36 -3.71 37.57 17.26
N ASP A 37 -3.86 37.68 18.58
CA ASP A 37 -2.91 37.15 19.57
C ASP A 37 -2.91 35.62 19.60
N GLN A 38 -4.09 34.97 19.49
CA GLN A 38 -4.18 33.52 19.33
C GLN A 38 -3.54 33.02 18.03
N GLY A 39 -3.74 33.74 16.92
CA GLY A 39 -3.08 33.44 15.64
C GLY A 39 -1.55 33.57 15.72
N THR A 40 -1.07 34.57 16.45
CA THR A 40 0.36 34.81 16.68
C THR A 40 0.98 33.73 17.57
N ALA A 41 0.31 33.35 18.66
CA ALA A 41 0.77 32.27 19.55
C ALA A 41 0.88 30.92 18.81
N LYS A 42 -0.13 30.59 17.98
CA LYS A 42 -0.11 29.38 17.15
C LYS A 42 1.08 29.36 16.19
N ALA A 43 1.37 30.48 15.52
CA ALA A 43 2.51 30.57 14.62
C ALA A 43 3.85 30.34 15.35
N LEU A 44 4.01 30.92 16.54
CA LEU A 44 5.22 30.76 17.36
C LEU A 44 5.41 29.33 17.89
N ILE A 45 4.33 28.65 18.28
CA ILE A 45 4.38 27.23 18.66
C ILE A 45 4.81 26.38 17.46
N VAL A 46 4.22 26.61 16.28
CA VAL A 46 4.60 25.91 15.05
C VAL A 46 6.08 26.12 14.71
N ASP A 47 6.59 27.35 14.80
CA ASP A 47 8.00 27.66 14.52
C ASP A 47 8.94 26.95 15.51
N MET A 48 8.60 26.92 16.79
CA MET A 48 9.37 26.23 17.82
C MET A 48 9.39 24.71 17.59
N VAL A 49 8.25 24.11 17.29
CA VAL A 49 8.14 22.68 17.00
C VAL A 49 8.93 22.33 15.73
N ARG A 50 8.84 23.14 14.67
CA ARG A 50 9.63 22.95 13.44
C ARG A 50 11.14 23.09 13.68
N ALA A 51 11.56 24.01 14.55
CA ALA A 51 12.96 24.14 14.94
C ALA A 51 13.47 22.89 15.69
N ALA A 52 12.68 22.34 16.62
CA ALA A 52 12.99 21.10 17.31
C ALA A 52 13.05 19.89 16.34
N GLY A 53 12.09 19.79 15.42
CA GLY A 53 12.00 18.72 14.44
C GLY A 53 13.10 18.71 13.37
N SER A 54 13.82 19.81 13.18
CA SER A 54 14.89 19.95 12.19
C SER A 54 16.31 19.75 12.75
N ASP A 55 16.45 19.33 14.02
CA ASP A 55 17.74 19.26 14.72
C ASP A 55 18.52 20.59 14.65
N SER A 56 17.81 21.72 14.51
CA SER A 56 18.47 23.04 14.46
C SER A 56 19.21 23.29 15.78
N GLU A 57 20.46 23.78 15.73
CA GLU A 57 21.27 24.14 16.91
C GLU A 57 20.67 25.28 17.76
N ILE A 58 19.42 25.67 17.49
CA ILE A 58 18.64 26.48 18.40
C ILE A 58 18.39 25.60 19.61
N ASN A 59 19.30 25.69 20.58
CA ASN A 59 19.06 25.36 21.97
C ASN A 59 17.66 25.90 22.26
N VAL A 60 16.65 25.02 22.35
CA VAL A 60 15.24 25.40 22.45
C VAL A 60 15.08 26.02 23.82
N ASN A 61 15.51 27.27 23.91
CA ASN A 61 15.37 28.11 25.08
C ASN A 61 13.99 28.72 24.87
N PRO A 62 12.96 28.29 25.63
CA PRO A 62 11.57 28.56 25.29
C PRO A 62 11.18 30.05 25.30
N LEU A 63 12.13 30.93 25.62
CA LEU A 63 12.00 32.38 25.64
C LEU A 63 13.27 32.99 25.02
N PRO A 64 13.18 33.69 23.88
CA PRO A 64 14.25 34.54 23.41
C PRO A 64 14.58 35.59 24.48
N ASP A 65 15.86 35.74 24.84
CA ASP A 65 16.32 36.74 25.82
C ASP A 65 15.99 38.20 25.40
N SER A 66 15.53 38.40 24.15
CA SER A 66 15.16 39.70 23.56
C SER A 66 13.82 40.28 24.03
N GLN A 67 13.01 39.56 24.83
CA GLN A 67 11.72 40.07 25.33
C GLN A 67 11.71 40.54 26.81
N LYS A 68 12.87 40.86 27.39
CA LYS A 68 12.93 41.52 28.71
C LYS A 68 12.52 43.01 28.72
N LYS A 69 11.63 43.45 27.82
CA LYS A 69 11.09 44.82 27.83
C LYS A 69 9.57 44.85 27.60
N SER A 70 8.88 45.21 28.69
CA SER A 70 7.52 45.76 28.83
C SER A 70 6.32 44.92 28.35
N GLY A 71 5.59 44.37 29.32
CA GLY A 71 4.23 43.81 29.20
C GLY A 71 4.21 42.37 28.69
N SER A 72 3.75 41.40 29.50
CA SER A 72 3.43 40.07 28.96
C SER A 72 2.26 40.21 28.00
N THR A 73 2.41 39.72 26.77
CA THR A 73 1.30 39.63 25.82
C THR A 73 0.46 38.38 26.14
N GLU A 74 -0.81 38.35 25.74
CA GLU A 74 -1.66 37.16 25.86
C GLU A 74 -1.04 35.95 25.11
N ALA A 75 -0.35 36.21 24.00
CA ALA A 75 0.42 35.21 23.26
C ALA A 75 1.56 34.58 24.07
N ASP A 76 2.27 35.36 24.90
CA ASP A 76 3.34 34.83 25.77
C ASP A 76 2.80 33.88 26.85
N GLU A 77 1.59 34.15 27.36
CA GLU A 77 0.93 33.29 28.34
C GLU A 77 0.50 31.95 27.71
N VAL A 78 -0.09 32.00 26.51
CA VAL A 78 -0.46 30.80 25.73
C VAL A 78 0.78 29.93 25.47
N ILE A 79 1.88 30.53 25.04
CA ILE A 79 3.14 29.81 24.79
C ILE A 79 3.68 29.19 26.08
N ARG A 80 3.66 29.92 27.20
CA ARG A 80 4.13 29.40 28.50
C ARG A 80 3.32 28.22 28.99
N GLU A 81 2.00 28.26 28.85
CA GLU A 81 1.14 27.14 29.26
C GLU A 81 1.35 25.94 28.34
N TRP A 82 1.48 26.16 27.03
CA TRP A 82 1.81 25.10 26.08
C TRP A 82 3.16 24.43 26.44
N ILE A 83 4.21 25.22 26.75
CA ILE A 83 5.52 24.67 27.13
C ILE A 83 5.39 23.83 28.42
N LYS A 84 4.63 24.31 29.40
CA LYS A 84 4.47 23.60 30.68
C LYS A 84 3.87 22.20 30.49
N GLU A 85 2.96 22.04 29.54
CA GLU A 85 2.31 20.75 29.25
C GLU A 85 3.13 19.88 28.27
N ASN A 86 3.82 20.52 27.32
CA ASN A 86 4.37 19.83 26.14
C ASN A 86 5.90 19.86 26.05
N ALA A 87 6.61 20.48 27.00
CA ALA A 87 8.07 20.60 26.99
C ALA A 87 8.78 19.27 26.74
N GLU A 88 8.24 18.15 27.23
CA GLU A 88 8.87 16.85 27.04
C GLU A 88 8.96 16.42 25.58
N SER A 89 8.15 16.95 24.67
CA SER A 89 8.19 16.58 23.25
C SER A 89 9.20 17.39 22.45
N ILE A 90 9.83 18.42 23.01
CA ILE A 90 10.80 19.28 22.29
C ILE A 90 12.11 19.53 23.05
N ILE A 91 12.13 19.37 24.39
CA ILE A 91 13.33 19.53 25.22
C ILE A 91 14.09 18.21 25.31
N ASP A 92 15.40 18.30 25.10
CA ASP A 92 16.35 17.17 25.07
C ASP A 92 15.96 16.08 24.06
N THR A 93 15.17 16.45 23.05
CA THR A 93 14.82 15.58 21.93
C THR A 93 15.80 15.75 20.77
N ARG A 94 15.78 14.79 19.85
CA ARG A 94 16.32 14.94 18.49
C ARG A 94 15.17 15.16 17.52
N GLY A 95 15.39 15.94 16.47
CA GLY A 95 14.45 16.11 15.37
C GLY A 95 14.29 14.84 14.55
N GLY A 96 13.10 14.58 14.01
CA GLY A 96 12.75 13.36 13.27
C GLY A 96 12.10 12.29 14.16
N PRO A 97 12.12 11.00 13.78
CA PRO A 97 12.89 10.42 12.68
C PRO A 97 12.24 10.58 11.31
N PHE A 98 11.02 11.10 11.23
CA PHE A 98 10.32 11.37 9.98
C PHE A 98 10.47 12.83 9.58
N GLU A 99 10.70 13.06 8.29
CA GLU A 99 10.86 14.40 7.73
C GLU A 99 9.59 15.25 7.98
N PRO A 100 9.74 16.50 8.44
CA PRO A 100 8.62 17.41 8.63
C PRO A 100 7.79 17.63 7.35
N THR A 101 6.48 17.81 7.53
CA THR A 101 5.53 18.17 6.47
C THR A 101 4.73 19.42 6.86
N ASP A 102 3.76 19.80 6.03
CA ASP A 102 2.78 20.84 6.39
C ASP A 102 1.79 20.34 7.47
N GLN A 103 1.58 19.03 7.57
CA GLN A 103 0.63 18.44 8.51
C GLN A 103 1.26 18.05 9.84
N TYR A 104 2.52 17.64 9.85
CA TYR A 104 3.17 17.15 11.07
C TYR A 104 4.67 17.45 11.13
N VAL A 105 5.17 17.43 12.36
CA VAL A 105 6.60 17.42 12.69
C VAL A 105 6.85 16.25 13.64
N THR A 106 8.05 15.66 13.60
CA THR A 106 8.42 14.64 14.59
C THR A 106 9.68 15.00 15.35
N THR A 107 9.71 14.61 16.62
CA THR A 107 10.90 14.56 17.45
C THR A 107 10.99 13.19 18.13
N TYR A 108 12.14 12.82 18.67
CA TYR A 108 12.31 11.57 19.40
C TYR A 108 13.31 11.65 20.54
N LYS A 109 13.10 10.81 21.56
CA LYS A 109 14.06 10.49 22.63
C LYS A 109 13.65 9.19 23.32
N ASP A 110 14.62 8.46 23.86
CA ASP A 110 14.39 7.31 24.75
C ASP A 110 13.38 6.26 24.23
N GLY A 111 13.45 5.92 22.95
CA GLY A 111 12.53 4.94 22.34
C GLY A 111 11.13 5.49 22.03
N ARG A 112 10.93 6.80 22.16
CA ARG A 112 9.67 7.49 21.87
C ARG A 112 9.79 8.38 20.66
N ILE A 113 8.76 8.38 19.82
CA ILE A 113 8.55 9.39 18.78
C ILE A 113 7.38 10.27 19.24
N TYR A 114 7.58 11.58 19.25
CA TYR A 114 6.52 12.56 19.44
C TYR A 114 6.12 13.09 18.07
N VAL A 115 4.85 12.90 17.72
CA VAL A 115 4.26 13.34 16.46
C VAL A 115 3.43 14.57 16.76
N HIS A 116 3.95 15.72 16.38
CA HIS A 116 3.29 17.01 16.48
C HIS A 116 2.38 17.20 15.27
N VAL A 117 1.07 17.06 15.43
CA VAL A 117 0.09 17.23 14.35
C VAL A 117 -0.36 18.68 14.32
N LEU A 118 0.13 19.40 13.32
CA LEU A 118 -0.11 20.84 13.12
C LEU A 118 -1.37 21.11 12.29
N SER A 119 -1.79 20.13 11.48
CA SER A 119 -3.02 20.23 10.67
C SER A 119 -3.59 18.85 10.30
N TRP A 120 -4.83 18.63 10.71
CA TRP A 120 -5.62 17.46 10.33
C TRP A 120 -6.25 17.56 8.93
N ALA A 121 -6.15 18.72 8.25
CA ALA A 121 -6.71 18.96 6.92
C ALA A 121 -8.20 18.55 6.78
N GLY A 122 -9.00 18.77 7.83
CA GLY A 122 -10.43 18.42 7.85
C GLY A 122 -10.73 16.92 7.99
N LYS A 123 -9.73 16.12 8.41
CA LYS A 123 -9.86 14.70 8.70
C LYS A 123 -9.64 14.44 10.20
N ASN A 124 -9.68 13.17 10.58
CA ASN A 124 -9.33 12.71 11.92
C ASN A 124 -8.12 11.78 11.92
N ASN A 125 -7.33 11.81 10.84
CA ASN A 125 -6.19 10.93 10.66
C ASN A 125 -5.08 11.56 9.82
N ILE A 126 -3.86 11.08 10.03
CA ILE A 126 -2.67 11.39 9.22
C ILE A 126 -1.86 10.12 8.97
N THR A 127 -1.09 10.11 7.87
CA THR A 127 -0.21 8.98 7.53
C THR A 127 1.25 9.39 7.68
N LEU A 128 2.00 8.61 8.43
CA LEU A 128 3.46 8.69 8.57
C LEU A 128 4.15 7.60 7.73
N PRO A 129 5.46 7.72 7.45
CA PRO A 129 6.23 6.66 6.81
C PRO A 129 6.09 5.31 7.53
N ALA A 130 6.15 4.22 6.78
CA ALA A 130 5.92 2.88 7.31
C ALA A 130 7.03 2.43 8.27
N ILE A 131 6.64 1.81 9.38
CA ILE A 131 7.51 1.09 10.31
C ILE A 131 7.22 -0.40 10.17
N THR A 132 8.07 -1.09 9.41
CA THR A 132 7.87 -2.49 8.96
C THR A 132 8.91 -3.47 9.50
N ASP A 133 9.86 -2.96 10.28
CA ASP A 133 10.96 -3.71 10.90
C ASP A 133 10.83 -3.78 12.43
N ARG A 134 9.78 -3.19 13.02
CA ARG A 134 9.50 -3.31 14.46
C ARG A 134 8.08 -2.93 14.84
N VAL A 135 7.70 -3.27 16.07
CA VAL A 135 6.38 -2.97 16.64
C VAL A 135 6.37 -1.62 17.35
N VAL A 136 5.30 -0.84 17.13
CA VAL A 136 4.87 0.27 17.98
C VAL A 136 4.14 -0.34 19.16
N LYS A 137 4.76 -0.29 20.34
CA LYS A 137 4.23 -0.95 21.55
C LYS A 137 3.01 -0.23 22.12
N ASN A 138 3.02 1.09 22.01
CA ASN A 138 1.98 1.94 22.56
C ASN A 138 1.84 3.24 21.74
N ALA A 139 0.63 3.79 21.70
CA ALA A 139 0.34 5.11 21.16
C ALA A 139 -0.66 5.84 22.08
N ARG A 140 -0.39 7.10 22.41
CA ARG A 140 -1.24 7.92 23.28
C ARG A 140 -1.18 9.39 22.91
N ILE A 141 -2.14 10.18 23.36
CA ILE A 141 -2.11 11.63 23.26
C ILE A 141 -1.36 12.16 24.49
N LEU A 142 -0.37 13.02 24.26
CA LEU A 142 0.40 13.63 25.34
C LEU A 142 -0.52 14.43 26.26
N GLY A 143 -0.35 14.27 27.58
CA GLY A 143 -1.18 14.96 28.57
C GLY A 143 -2.59 14.39 28.76
N ASN A 144 -2.97 13.30 28.07
CA ASN A 144 -4.31 12.68 28.20
C ASN A 144 -4.25 11.21 28.68
N PRO A 145 -4.34 10.97 30.01
CA PRO A 145 -4.27 9.62 30.58
C PRO A 145 -5.36 8.66 30.10
N SER A 146 -6.53 9.18 29.69
CA SER A 146 -7.62 8.34 29.17
C SER A 146 -7.25 7.66 27.85
N SER A 147 -6.21 8.16 27.16
CA SER A 147 -5.72 7.59 25.90
C SER A 147 -4.66 6.49 26.07
N ASP A 148 -4.13 6.27 27.29
CA ASP A 148 -3.02 5.33 27.53
C ASP A 148 -3.38 3.85 27.27
N GLY A 149 -4.68 3.52 27.23
CA GLY A 149 -5.18 2.20 26.86
C GLY A 149 -5.60 2.07 25.39
N ALA A 150 -5.56 3.17 24.62
CA ALA A 150 -6.15 3.26 23.28
C ALA A 150 -5.15 3.02 22.14
N SER A 151 -3.96 2.47 22.45
CA SER A 151 -2.83 2.31 21.51
C SER A 151 -3.26 1.98 20.08
N TRP A 152 -3.98 0.89 19.86
CA TRP A 152 -4.34 0.42 18.52
C TRP A 152 -5.59 1.10 17.93
N GLY A 153 -6.38 1.77 18.75
CA GLY A 153 -7.39 2.71 18.28
C GLY A 153 -6.75 3.95 17.66
N ILE A 154 -5.57 4.34 18.18
CA ILE A 154 -4.82 5.52 17.74
C ILE A 154 -3.88 5.19 16.57
N VAL A 155 -3.18 4.05 16.60
CA VAL A 155 -2.17 3.71 15.59
C VAL A 155 -2.48 2.41 14.85
N ARG A 156 -2.33 2.42 13.52
CA ARG A 156 -2.38 1.23 12.68
C ARG A 156 -1.09 1.10 11.87
N GLN A 157 -0.34 0.03 12.13
CA GLN A 157 0.91 -0.29 11.43
C GLN A 157 0.61 -1.12 10.18
N HIS A 158 0.92 -0.57 9.02
CA HIS A 158 0.81 -1.27 7.74
C HIS A 158 2.11 -1.18 6.95
N PRO A 159 2.35 -2.11 5.99
CA PRO A 159 3.49 -2.03 5.07
C PRO A 159 3.54 -0.73 4.26
N TRP A 160 2.37 -0.14 3.97
CA TRP A 160 2.21 1.08 3.17
C TRP A 160 2.15 2.37 3.98
N GLY A 161 2.30 2.32 5.31
CA GLY A 161 2.31 3.51 6.15
C GLY A 161 1.87 3.26 7.58
N LEU A 162 2.18 4.22 8.44
CA LEU A 162 1.71 4.27 9.82
C LEU A 162 0.56 5.26 9.91
N LEU A 163 -0.67 4.76 10.06
CA LEU A 163 -1.86 5.61 10.16
C LEU A 163 -2.10 5.98 11.63
N ILE A 164 -2.14 7.28 11.91
CA ILE A 164 -2.58 7.82 13.20
C ILE A 164 -4.03 8.28 13.04
N VAL A 165 -4.92 7.82 13.91
CA VAL A 165 -6.34 8.17 13.94
C VAL A 165 -6.66 8.74 15.32
N VAL A 166 -7.10 10.00 15.38
CA VAL A 166 -7.48 10.67 16.62
C VAL A 166 -8.90 11.18 16.48
N PRO A 167 -9.86 10.71 17.30
CA PRO A 167 -11.24 11.22 17.28
C PRO A 167 -11.28 12.75 17.43
N GLU A 168 -12.24 13.39 16.76
CA GLU A 168 -12.32 14.85 16.67
C GLU A 168 -12.44 15.53 18.04
N GLU A 169 -13.07 14.86 19.01
CA GLU A 169 -13.21 15.35 20.38
C GLU A 169 -11.89 15.47 21.15
N TYR A 170 -10.81 14.86 20.65
CA TYR A 170 -9.47 14.96 21.24
C TYR A 170 -8.53 15.88 20.45
N GLN A 171 -9.02 16.55 19.41
CA GLN A 171 -8.23 17.49 18.62
C GLN A 171 -8.35 18.90 19.19
N ASN A 172 -7.22 19.49 19.60
CA ASN A 172 -7.14 20.81 20.22
C ASN A 172 -6.66 21.90 19.23
N GLY A 173 -6.28 21.51 18.01
CA GLY A 173 -6.21 22.39 16.83
C GLY A 173 -5.00 23.34 16.72
N VAL A 174 -4.12 23.38 17.73
CA VAL A 174 -2.85 24.13 17.68
C VAL A 174 -1.69 23.19 17.35
N ASP A 175 -1.53 22.15 18.17
CA ASP A 175 -0.52 21.11 18.04
C ASP A 175 -0.97 19.89 18.87
N ASP A 176 -1.52 18.89 18.19
CA ASP A 176 -1.93 17.64 18.84
C ASP A 176 -0.76 16.67 18.85
N ILE A 177 -0.26 16.33 20.05
CA ILE A 177 0.97 15.56 20.21
C ILE A 177 0.64 14.09 20.50
N ILE A 178 1.01 13.21 19.58
CA ILE A 178 0.88 11.76 19.75
C ILE A 178 2.25 11.17 20.12
N VAL A 179 2.29 10.43 21.22
CA VAL A 179 3.49 9.74 21.68
C VAL A 179 3.42 8.29 21.24
N LEU A 180 4.41 7.86 20.46
CA LEU A 180 4.60 6.48 20.01
C LEU A 180 5.77 5.87 20.77
N ASP A 181 5.51 4.84 21.58
CA ASP A 181 6.58 4.03 22.18
C ASP A 181 6.94 2.90 21.22
N ILE A 182 8.20 2.84 20.76
CA ILE A 182 8.64 1.86 19.76
C ILE A 182 9.74 0.94 20.30
N GLU A 183 9.94 -0.20 19.63
CA GLU A 183 11.13 -1.03 19.87
C GLU A 183 12.41 -0.40 19.30
N GLY A 184 13.53 -0.58 20.01
CA GLY A 184 14.84 -0.11 19.54
C GLY A 184 14.97 1.42 19.47
N ASP A 185 16.01 1.88 18.78
CA ASP A 185 16.34 3.30 18.65
C ASP A 185 15.59 3.94 17.46
N PRO A 186 14.73 4.96 17.67
CA PRO A 186 14.05 5.70 16.60
C PRO A 186 15.01 6.34 15.60
N ALA A 187 16.26 6.64 15.97
CA ALA A 187 17.25 7.22 15.06
C ALA A 187 17.49 6.33 13.82
N THR A 188 17.30 5.02 13.94
CA THR A 188 17.46 4.06 12.83
C THR A 188 16.36 4.15 11.78
N LEU A 189 15.25 4.86 12.05
CA LEU A 189 14.19 5.13 11.08
C LEU A 189 14.51 6.35 10.19
N LYS A 190 15.52 7.16 10.55
CA LYS A 190 15.96 8.29 9.73
C LYS A 190 16.48 7.80 8.38
N LYS A 191 16.11 8.51 7.32
CA LYS A 191 16.58 8.27 5.96
C LYS A 191 17.92 9.00 5.71
N PRO A 192 18.86 8.43 4.93
CA PRO A 192 18.78 7.12 4.30
C PRO A 192 19.04 5.99 5.31
N ARG A 193 18.21 4.95 5.29
CA ARG A 193 18.39 3.74 6.09
C ARG A 193 19.54 2.91 5.52
N LEU A 194 20.24 2.18 6.38
CA LEU A 194 21.29 1.25 5.94
C LEU A 194 20.65 0.01 5.32
N VAL A 195 20.98 -0.27 4.06
CA VAL A 195 20.62 -1.51 3.36
C VAL A 195 21.79 -2.48 3.50
N GLU A 196 21.59 -3.56 4.26
CA GLU A 196 22.58 -4.62 4.39
C GLU A 196 22.42 -5.66 3.28
N ALA A 197 23.52 -6.00 2.61
CA ALA A 197 23.52 -6.87 1.46
C ALA A 197 23.66 -8.35 1.82
N ASP A 198 22.81 -9.20 1.24
CA ASP A 198 23.09 -10.61 1.02
C ASP A 198 23.82 -10.77 -0.33
N PRO A 199 25.11 -11.19 -0.36
CA PRO A 199 25.86 -11.37 -1.61
C PRO A 199 25.21 -12.33 -2.60
N SER A 200 24.38 -13.26 -2.12
CA SER A 200 23.76 -14.30 -2.93
C SER A 200 22.42 -13.89 -3.55
N SER A 201 21.90 -12.73 -3.16
CA SER A 201 20.61 -12.20 -3.59
C SER A 201 20.77 -10.84 -4.28
N VAL A 202 19.76 -10.43 -5.05
CA VAL A 202 19.70 -9.07 -5.59
C VAL A 202 19.52 -8.08 -4.44
N ILE A 203 20.31 -7.01 -4.43
CA ILE A 203 20.20 -5.95 -3.43
C ILE A 203 19.27 -4.88 -4.02
N TYR A 204 18.07 -4.78 -3.45
CA TYR A 204 17.08 -3.79 -3.86
C TYR A 204 17.23 -2.49 -3.07
N LEU A 205 17.27 -1.37 -3.80
CA LEU A 205 17.30 -0.02 -3.26
C LEU A 205 15.96 0.66 -3.56
N PHE A 206 15.03 0.59 -2.59
CA PHE A 206 13.67 1.14 -2.68
C PHE A 206 13.60 2.55 -2.06
N GLY A 207 12.48 3.25 -2.30
CA GLY A 207 12.27 4.60 -1.75
C GLY A 207 12.12 4.66 -0.22
N ASP A 208 11.74 3.55 0.41
CA ASP A 208 11.50 3.46 1.86
C ASP A 208 12.78 3.59 2.70
N SER A 209 13.93 3.25 2.11
CA SER A 209 15.26 3.33 2.68
C SER A 209 16.06 4.54 2.16
N ALA A 210 15.57 5.19 1.12
CA ALA A 210 16.27 6.29 0.46
C ALA A 210 16.08 7.64 1.16
N LYS A 211 17.10 8.50 1.11
CA LYS A 211 16.93 9.95 1.31
C LYS A 211 16.64 10.61 -0.03
N THR A 212 15.56 11.41 -0.05
CA THR A 212 15.15 12.22 -1.18
C THR A 212 15.69 13.65 -1.07
N ASP A 213 16.05 14.25 -2.20
CA ASP A 213 16.42 15.67 -2.32
C ASP A 213 15.85 16.26 -3.63
N GLY A 214 15.76 17.58 -3.70
CA GLY A 214 15.27 18.29 -4.89
C GLY A 214 13.76 18.20 -5.10
N GLY A 215 12.99 17.90 -4.04
CA GLY A 215 11.52 17.82 -4.09
C GLY A 215 10.96 16.46 -4.49
N LEU A 216 11.77 15.40 -4.47
CA LEU A 216 11.30 14.03 -4.66
C LEU A 216 10.43 13.56 -3.50
N ALA A 217 9.38 12.81 -3.81
CA ALA A 217 8.48 12.20 -2.85
C ALA A 217 8.44 10.69 -3.03
N HIS A 218 8.50 9.93 -1.94
CA HIS A 218 8.28 8.47 -1.97
C HIS A 218 6.82 8.18 -1.57
N LEU A 219 6.04 7.68 -2.53
CA LEU A 219 4.67 7.24 -2.29
C LEU A 219 4.69 5.86 -1.63
N GLN A 220 4.48 5.81 -0.31
CA GLN A 220 4.64 4.59 0.49
C GLN A 220 3.73 3.44 0.02
N ALA A 221 2.48 3.72 -0.34
CA ALA A 221 1.51 2.69 -0.72
C ALA A 221 1.77 2.11 -2.11
N GLN A 222 2.15 2.97 -3.05
CA GLN A 222 2.48 2.58 -4.41
C GLN A 222 3.90 1.99 -4.51
N ASP A 223 4.77 2.42 -3.61
CA ASP A 223 6.19 2.12 -3.48
C ASP A 223 7.04 2.61 -4.66
N TRP A 224 6.88 3.87 -5.05
CA TRP A 224 7.77 4.50 -6.03
C TRP A 224 8.06 5.96 -5.69
N ILE A 225 9.08 6.51 -6.35
CA ILE A 225 9.56 7.87 -6.21
C ILE A 225 9.06 8.71 -7.36
N GLU A 226 8.41 9.82 -7.00
CA GLU A 226 7.78 10.81 -7.86
C GLU A 226 8.52 12.16 -7.76
N GLY A 227 8.21 13.06 -8.69
CA GLY A 227 8.72 14.44 -8.66
C GLY A 227 10.06 14.66 -9.39
N TRP A 228 10.43 13.79 -10.32
CA TRP A 228 11.66 13.90 -11.12
C TRP A 228 11.60 15.03 -12.18
N ASN A 229 11.46 16.28 -11.73
CA ASN A 229 11.25 17.46 -12.59
C ASN A 229 12.38 18.52 -12.50
N LYS A 230 13.37 18.31 -11.63
CA LYS A 230 14.53 19.20 -11.44
C LYS A 230 15.82 18.42 -11.66
N SER A 231 16.82 19.05 -12.26
CA SER A 231 18.17 18.48 -12.38
C SER A 231 18.91 18.35 -11.04
N SER A 232 18.40 19.00 -9.99
CA SER A 232 18.87 18.80 -8.61
C SER A 232 18.23 17.59 -7.92
N ALA A 233 17.21 16.97 -8.52
CA ALA A 233 16.51 15.84 -7.92
C ALA A 233 17.47 14.64 -7.78
N SER A 234 17.57 14.12 -6.56
CA SER A 234 18.42 12.97 -6.29
C SER A 234 17.88 12.11 -5.17
N LEU A 235 18.20 10.82 -5.28
CA LEU A 235 17.83 9.77 -4.35
C LEU A 235 19.13 9.09 -3.89
N SER A 236 19.31 8.91 -2.59
CA SER A 236 20.54 8.31 -2.04
C SER A 236 20.26 7.23 -1.01
N TRP A 237 21.08 6.19 -1.02
CA TRP A 237 21.02 5.05 -0.11
C TRP A 237 22.35 4.83 0.56
N LYS A 238 22.33 4.41 1.83
CA LYS A 238 23.51 3.84 2.50
C LYS A 238 23.45 2.34 2.34
N VAL A 239 24.53 1.75 1.84
CA VAL A 239 24.61 0.30 1.63
C VAL A 239 25.80 -0.26 2.39
N LYS A 240 25.63 -1.45 2.97
CA LYS A 240 26.70 -2.27 3.53
C LYS A 240 26.87 -3.53 2.70
N LEU A 241 27.87 -3.51 1.84
CA LEU A 241 28.26 -4.53 0.89
C LEU A 241 29.34 -5.45 1.47
N PRO A 242 29.42 -6.73 1.02
CA PRO A 242 30.38 -7.71 1.52
C PRO A 242 31.85 -7.33 1.28
N GLY A 243 32.10 -6.49 0.28
CA GLY A 243 33.42 -6.01 -0.07
C GLY A 243 33.43 -5.31 -1.42
N PRO A 244 34.60 -4.82 -1.86
CA PRO A 244 34.74 -4.17 -3.16
C PRO A 244 34.41 -5.12 -4.30
N SER A 245 33.55 -4.70 -5.22
CA SER A 245 33.12 -5.52 -6.36
C SER A 245 32.50 -4.66 -7.47
N ASP A 246 32.44 -5.23 -8.66
CA ASP A 246 31.59 -4.72 -9.74
C ASP A 246 30.19 -5.31 -9.61
N TYR A 247 29.18 -4.46 -9.75
CA TYR A 247 27.77 -4.83 -9.70
C TYR A 247 27.12 -4.56 -11.05
N GLU A 248 26.40 -5.54 -11.57
CA GLU A 248 25.42 -5.30 -12.63
C GLU A 248 24.24 -4.51 -12.03
N LEU A 249 23.64 -3.63 -12.83
CA LEU A 249 22.55 -2.78 -12.38
C LEU A 249 21.25 -3.10 -13.13
N ALA A 250 20.13 -2.91 -12.45
CA ALA A 250 18.84 -2.76 -13.11
C ALA A 250 18.05 -1.61 -12.48
N LEU A 251 17.29 -0.89 -13.30
CA LEU A 251 16.39 0.17 -12.84
C LEU A 251 14.95 -0.22 -13.18
N THR A 252 14.07 -0.23 -12.18
CA THR A 252 12.64 -0.40 -12.42
C THR A 252 11.97 0.95 -12.38
N TYR A 253 11.42 1.39 -13.50
CA TYR A 253 10.80 2.71 -13.63
C TYR A 253 9.66 2.68 -14.66
N THR A 254 8.86 3.75 -14.68
CA THR A 254 7.94 4.07 -15.77
C THR A 254 8.34 5.41 -16.38
N ALA A 255 8.23 5.51 -17.69
CA ALA A 255 8.49 6.71 -18.46
C ALA A 255 7.60 6.82 -19.69
N ASP A 256 7.02 8.00 -19.92
CA ASP A 256 6.26 8.29 -21.14
C ASP A 256 7.17 8.67 -22.32
N ALA A 257 6.55 8.97 -23.47
CA ALA A 257 7.28 9.38 -24.68
C ALA A 257 8.03 10.72 -24.51
N ASP A 258 7.52 11.63 -23.67
CA ASP A 258 8.10 12.95 -23.44
C ASP A 258 9.29 12.89 -22.47
N ALA A 259 9.45 11.78 -21.73
CA ALA A 259 10.63 11.51 -20.92
C ALA A 259 11.88 11.18 -21.76
N ILE A 260 11.71 10.78 -23.03
CA ILE A 260 12.81 10.37 -23.89
C ILE A 260 13.85 11.49 -24.00
N GLY A 261 15.11 11.14 -23.76
CA GLY A 261 16.23 12.09 -23.73
C GLY A 261 16.58 12.62 -22.34
N SER A 262 15.72 12.38 -21.33
CA SER A 262 16.13 12.48 -19.93
C SER A 262 17.20 11.44 -19.62
N ALA A 263 18.10 11.74 -18.68
CA ALA A 263 19.17 10.83 -18.31
C ALA A 263 19.37 10.80 -16.80
N PHE A 264 19.66 9.62 -16.27
CA PHE A 264 20.07 9.40 -14.89
C PHE A 264 21.58 9.21 -14.79
N GLU A 265 22.12 9.68 -13.68
CA GLU A 265 23.48 9.42 -13.22
C GLU A 265 23.40 8.56 -11.97
N ILE A 266 24.16 7.46 -11.93
CA ILE A 266 24.31 6.58 -10.77
C ILE A 266 25.75 6.69 -10.30
N VAL A 267 25.95 7.03 -9.02
CA VAL A 267 27.27 7.30 -8.45
C VAL A 267 27.51 6.46 -7.20
N ALA A 268 28.71 5.89 -7.11
CA ALA A 268 29.25 5.26 -5.90
C ALA A 268 30.73 5.62 -5.75
N GLY A 269 31.05 6.51 -4.81
CA GLY A 269 32.41 7.04 -4.67
C GLY A 269 32.90 7.73 -5.95
N GLN A 270 33.95 7.18 -6.58
CA GLN A 270 34.48 7.66 -7.85
C GLN A 270 33.87 6.98 -9.09
N SER A 271 33.10 5.89 -8.90
CA SER A 271 32.43 5.21 -10.01
C SER A 271 31.14 5.94 -10.37
N LYS A 272 30.91 6.08 -11.67
CA LYS A 272 29.76 6.79 -12.23
C LYS A 272 29.30 6.08 -13.49
N ILE A 273 27.98 5.91 -13.61
CA ILE A 273 27.30 5.43 -14.81
C ILE A 273 26.25 6.45 -15.21
N THR A 274 26.10 6.68 -16.51
CA THR A 274 25.01 7.48 -17.06
C THR A 274 24.08 6.57 -17.86
N TRP A 275 22.78 6.75 -17.70
CA TRP A 275 21.75 6.02 -18.41
C TRP A 275 20.73 6.97 -19.03
N THR A 276 20.35 6.73 -20.29
CA THR A 276 19.30 7.50 -20.95
C THR A 276 17.96 6.78 -20.82
N VAL A 277 16.95 7.53 -20.38
CA VAL A 277 15.57 7.04 -20.24
C VAL A 277 15.00 6.70 -21.62
N HIS A 278 14.43 5.50 -21.73
CA HIS A 278 13.53 5.15 -22.82
C HIS A 278 12.10 5.08 -22.30
N GLN A 279 11.15 5.28 -23.21
CA GLN A 279 9.73 5.13 -22.95
C GLN A 279 9.42 3.67 -22.60
N THR A 280 8.70 3.48 -21.52
CA THR A 280 8.20 2.18 -21.07
C THR A 280 6.83 1.88 -21.66
N THR A 281 6.52 0.60 -21.84
CA THR A 281 5.32 0.10 -22.50
C THR A 281 4.63 -0.96 -21.65
N GLY A 282 3.33 -1.13 -21.86
CA GLY A 282 2.54 -2.06 -21.06
C GLY A 282 1.05 -1.83 -21.25
N TRP A 283 0.27 -2.22 -20.25
CA TRP A 283 -1.18 -2.17 -20.29
C TRP A 283 -1.81 -1.12 -19.36
N ALA A 284 -1.05 -0.61 -18.38
CA ALA A 284 -1.55 0.28 -17.33
C ALA A 284 -1.72 1.74 -17.80
N GLY A 285 -1.16 2.06 -18.97
CA GLY A 285 -1.20 3.41 -19.56
C GLY A 285 0.06 4.22 -19.27
N ASP A 286 0.12 5.41 -19.87
CA ASP A 286 1.27 6.30 -19.74
C ASP A 286 1.50 6.66 -18.27
N SER A 287 2.78 6.74 -17.88
CA SER A 287 3.21 6.96 -16.49
C SER A 287 2.82 5.86 -15.46
N GLN A 288 2.31 4.72 -15.92
CA GLN A 288 2.01 3.56 -15.07
C GLN A 288 2.57 2.23 -15.60
N ASN A 289 3.13 2.22 -16.82
CA ASN A 289 3.78 1.05 -17.37
C ASN A 289 5.18 0.91 -16.77
N PHE A 290 5.36 0.07 -15.73
CA PHE A 290 6.68 -0.17 -15.17
C PHE A 290 7.41 -1.29 -15.92
N GLU A 291 8.67 -1.03 -16.25
CA GLU A 291 9.59 -2.01 -16.82
C GLU A 291 10.85 -2.11 -15.97
N ARG A 292 11.42 -3.31 -15.89
CA ARG A 292 12.72 -3.56 -15.25
C ARG A 292 13.80 -3.56 -16.31
N ILE A 293 14.69 -2.59 -16.25
CA ILE A 293 15.67 -2.31 -17.29
C ILE A 293 17.08 -2.66 -16.79
N PRO A 294 17.70 -3.73 -17.30
CA PRO A 294 19.13 -4.00 -17.05
C PRO A 294 19.99 -2.91 -17.69
N LEU A 295 20.98 -2.40 -16.94
CA LEU A 295 21.95 -1.46 -17.46
C LEU A 295 23.18 -2.21 -17.98
N GLN A 296 23.77 -1.70 -19.07
CA GLN A 296 24.88 -2.38 -19.75
C GLN A 296 26.22 -2.23 -18.99
N GLU A 297 26.40 -1.11 -18.30
CA GLU A 297 27.62 -0.83 -17.55
C GLU A 297 27.52 -1.35 -16.12
N LYS A 298 28.67 -1.76 -15.56
CA LYS A 298 28.78 -2.23 -14.17
C LYS A 298 29.27 -1.12 -13.26
N LEU A 299 28.68 -1.02 -12.08
CA LEU A 299 29.07 -0.05 -11.06
C LEU A 299 30.14 -0.66 -10.17
N HIS A 300 31.31 -0.03 -10.14
CA HIS A 300 32.37 -0.43 -9.23
C HIS A 300 32.14 0.22 -7.86
N VAL A 301 31.98 -0.58 -6.81
CA VAL A 301 31.91 -0.05 -5.44
C VAL A 301 33.19 -0.46 -4.71
N SER A 302 33.96 0.53 -4.28
CA SER A 302 35.31 0.33 -3.71
C SER A 302 35.34 0.11 -2.21
N GLU A 303 34.24 0.38 -1.51
CA GLU A 303 34.14 0.33 -0.06
C GLU A 303 33.00 -0.60 0.38
N SER A 304 33.18 -1.27 1.52
CA SER A 304 32.13 -2.11 2.10
C SER A 304 30.93 -1.28 2.57
N GLU A 305 31.13 -0.08 3.10
CA GLU A 305 30.04 0.86 3.35
C GLU A 305 30.14 1.98 2.35
N SER A 306 29.08 2.19 1.56
CA SER A 306 29.07 3.20 0.50
C SER A 306 27.73 3.93 0.46
N THR A 307 27.74 5.13 -0.11
CA THR A 307 26.51 5.82 -0.48
C THR A 307 26.31 5.69 -1.98
N ILE A 308 25.18 5.13 -2.39
CA ILE A 308 24.77 5.04 -3.79
C ILE A 308 23.81 6.20 -4.05
N THR A 309 24.04 6.97 -5.11
CA THR A 309 23.19 8.11 -5.47
C THR A 309 22.67 7.96 -6.90
N LEU A 310 21.37 8.13 -7.09
CA LEU A 310 20.69 8.28 -8.37
C LEU A 310 20.28 9.74 -8.56
N ARG A 311 20.69 10.37 -9.66
CA ARG A 311 20.40 11.78 -9.96
C ARG A 311 19.88 11.96 -11.37
N LEU A 312 18.89 12.82 -11.56
CA LEU A 312 18.45 13.24 -12.89
C LEU A 312 19.43 14.30 -13.46
N ILE A 313 20.11 14.01 -14.57
CA ILE A 313 21.13 14.88 -15.19
C ILE A 313 20.77 15.41 -16.59
N GLY A 314 19.56 15.14 -17.07
CA GLY A 314 19.02 15.67 -18.33
C GLY A 314 17.59 16.18 -18.16
N LYS A 315 17.23 17.28 -18.84
CA LYS A 315 15.89 17.88 -18.76
C LYS A 315 15.01 17.39 -19.92
N GLY A 316 13.92 16.69 -19.61
CA GLY A 316 12.76 16.54 -20.49
C GLY A 316 11.84 17.77 -20.45
N ASN A 317 10.89 17.88 -21.39
CA ASN A 317 10.04 19.07 -21.58
C ASN A 317 8.78 19.14 -20.70
N SER A 318 8.62 18.33 -19.63
CA SER A 318 7.31 18.20 -18.97
C SER A 318 7.32 17.90 -17.46
N THR A 319 6.12 18.03 -16.90
CA THR A 319 5.63 17.70 -15.56
C THR A 319 5.65 16.18 -15.33
N GLU A 320 6.60 15.72 -14.51
CA GLU A 320 6.70 14.35 -13.97
C GLU A 320 6.45 13.19 -14.94
N ASN A 321 7.42 12.98 -15.83
CA ASN A 321 7.33 11.95 -16.85
C ASN A 321 8.08 10.66 -16.48
N VAL A 322 8.71 10.59 -15.31
CA VAL A 322 9.44 9.42 -14.84
C VAL A 322 9.11 9.15 -13.39
N LYS A 323 8.81 7.89 -13.07
CA LYS A 323 8.68 7.41 -11.69
C LYS A 323 9.59 6.22 -11.49
N VAL A 324 10.33 6.21 -10.39
CA VAL A 324 11.33 5.16 -10.11
C VAL A 324 10.84 4.28 -8.98
N HIS A 325 10.70 2.98 -9.21
CA HIS A 325 10.35 2.01 -8.18
C HIS A 325 11.60 1.55 -7.42
N SER A 326 12.63 1.11 -8.14
CA SER A 326 13.84 0.55 -7.51
C SER A 326 15.09 0.71 -8.37
N LEU A 327 16.24 0.79 -7.70
CA LEU A 327 17.56 0.50 -8.26
C LEU A 327 18.06 -0.83 -7.68
N GLU A 328 18.58 -1.71 -8.53
CA GLU A 328 19.07 -3.03 -8.13
C GLU A 328 20.59 -3.10 -8.30
N LEU A 329 21.29 -3.61 -7.28
CA LEU A 329 22.70 -4.02 -7.39
C LEU A 329 22.76 -5.55 -7.45
N ILE A 330 23.39 -6.08 -8.50
CA ILE A 330 23.45 -7.51 -8.77
C ILE A 330 24.91 -7.94 -8.77
N SER A 331 25.30 -8.68 -7.73
CA SER A 331 26.65 -9.25 -7.64
C SER A 331 26.83 -10.38 -8.68
N PRO A 332 28.06 -10.74 -9.05
CA PRO A 332 28.31 -11.92 -9.89
C PRO A 332 27.75 -13.23 -9.31
N THR A 333 27.67 -13.33 -7.98
CA THR A 333 27.07 -14.48 -7.29
C THR A 333 25.55 -14.47 -7.41
N ALA A 334 24.92 -13.32 -7.19
CA ALA A 334 23.47 -13.15 -7.34
C ALA A 334 23.03 -13.40 -8.79
N ALA A 335 23.78 -12.91 -9.79
CA ALA A 335 23.48 -13.17 -11.21
C ALA A 335 23.46 -14.68 -11.53
N LYS A 336 24.42 -15.45 -11.01
CA LYS A 336 24.45 -16.91 -11.16
C LYS A 336 23.28 -17.58 -10.44
N ALA A 337 22.95 -17.12 -9.23
CA ALA A 337 21.82 -17.62 -8.45
C ALA A 337 20.50 -17.39 -9.18
N MET A 338 20.27 -16.19 -9.74
CA MET A 338 19.08 -15.86 -10.53
C MET A 338 18.90 -16.80 -11.74
N ILE A 339 19.98 -17.08 -12.49
CA ILE A 339 19.93 -18.02 -13.62
C ILE A 339 19.56 -19.43 -13.15
N ALA A 340 20.14 -19.88 -12.02
CA ALA A 340 19.86 -21.20 -11.47
C ALA A 340 18.40 -21.30 -10.98
N LEU A 341 17.92 -20.30 -10.25
CA LEU A 341 16.54 -20.20 -9.75
C LEU A 341 15.53 -20.14 -10.89
N SER A 342 15.78 -19.34 -11.92
CA SER A 342 14.92 -19.26 -13.11
C SER A 342 14.79 -20.62 -13.81
N LYS A 343 15.91 -21.34 -14.01
CA LYS A 343 15.91 -22.70 -14.56
C LYS A 343 15.19 -23.70 -13.67
N LYS A 344 15.32 -23.59 -12.34
CA LYS A 344 14.61 -24.45 -11.38
C LYS A 344 13.11 -24.20 -11.46
N ALA A 345 12.69 -22.93 -11.38
CA ALA A 345 11.29 -22.55 -11.46
C ALA A 345 10.64 -23.03 -12.77
N GLN A 346 11.27 -22.80 -13.93
CA GLN A 346 10.77 -23.29 -15.23
C GLN A 346 10.52 -24.79 -15.27
N LYS A 347 11.35 -25.60 -14.60
CA LYS A 347 11.16 -27.07 -14.52
C LYS A 347 10.04 -27.50 -13.58
N MET A 348 9.70 -26.66 -12.60
CA MET A 348 8.66 -26.95 -11.61
C MET A 348 7.28 -26.45 -12.04
N ARG A 349 7.22 -25.51 -12.98
CA ARG A 349 5.97 -24.94 -13.48
C ARG A 349 5.04 -26.01 -14.03
N ALA A 350 3.78 -25.93 -13.62
CA ALA A 350 2.70 -26.72 -14.20
C ALA A 350 2.34 -26.20 -15.60
N SER A 351 1.70 -27.04 -16.42
CA SER A 351 1.15 -26.56 -17.70
C SER A 351 -0.12 -25.73 -17.48
N PRO A 352 -0.23 -24.52 -18.07
CA PRO A 352 -1.43 -23.71 -18.04
C PRO A 352 -2.48 -24.12 -19.10
N ASP A 353 -2.30 -25.23 -19.83
CA ASP A 353 -3.18 -25.59 -20.97
C ASP A 353 -4.65 -25.70 -20.61
N TRP A 354 -4.97 -26.27 -19.44
CA TRP A 354 -6.35 -26.36 -18.96
C TRP A 354 -6.95 -24.98 -18.68
N PHE A 355 -6.12 -24.03 -18.23
CA PHE A 355 -6.52 -22.67 -17.91
C PHE A 355 -6.82 -21.89 -19.18
N ILE A 356 -6.02 -22.07 -20.24
CA ILE A 356 -6.30 -21.54 -21.58
C ILE A 356 -7.61 -22.14 -22.11
N ALA A 357 -7.78 -23.46 -22.00
CA ALA A 357 -8.98 -24.17 -22.47
C ALA A 357 -10.25 -23.72 -21.74
N ALA A 358 -10.13 -23.28 -20.48
CA ALA A 358 -11.24 -22.73 -19.71
C ALA A 358 -11.80 -21.44 -20.30
N LYS A 359 -11.03 -20.70 -21.13
CA LYS A 359 -11.36 -19.42 -21.77
C LYS A 359 -11.52 -18.26 -20.79
N TYR A 360 -12.47 -18.35 -19.88
CA TYR A 360 -12.74 -17.35 -18.85
C TYR A 360 -13.21 -18.01 -17.55
N GLY A 361 -13.00 -17.32 -16.43
CA GLY A 361 -13.49 -17.73 -15.12
C GLY A 361 -14.27 -16.60 -14.44
N VAL A 362 -14.80 -16.90 -13.26
CA VAL A 362 -15.41 -15.91 -12.37
C VAL A 362 -14.66 -15.85 -11.04
N MET A 363 -14.65 -14.67 -10.44
CA MET A 363 -14.10 -14.45 -9.10
C MET A 363 -15.15 -13.85 -8.17
N PHE A 364 -14.99 -14.15 -6.89
CA PHE A 364 -15.79 -13.53 -5.84
C PHE A 364 -14.88 -13.11 -4.69
N HIS A 365 -14.75 -11.79 -4.46
CA HIS A 365 -14.21 -11.31 -3.19
C HIS A 365 -15.26 -11.45 -2.10
N TRP A 366 -14.99 -12.34 -1.14
CA TRP A 366 -15.90 -12.63 -0.04
C TRP A 366 -15.11 -12.74 1.26
N SER A 367 -15.28 -11.76 2.15
CA SER A 367 -14.41 -11.55 3.31
C SER A 367 -15.17 -11.15 4.57
N THR A 368 -14.43 -10.86 5.63
CA THR A 368 -14.97 -10.36 6.91
C THR A 368 -15.68 -9.01 6.79
N THR A 369 -15.55 -8.30 5.67
CA THR A 369 -16.20 -7.01 5.42
C THR A 369 -17.30 -7.07 4.37
N THR A 370 -17.59 -8.26 3.82
CA THR A 370 -18.70 -8.44 2.88
C THR A 370 -20.03 -8.20 3.59
N GLN A 371 -20.93 -7.45 2.92
CA GLN A 371 -22.23 -7.06 3.45
C GLN A 371 -23.37 -7.94 2.90
N PRO A 372 -24.47 -8.11 3.64
CA PRO A 372 -25.73 -8.51 3.03
C PRO A 372 -26.32 -7.32 2.26
N LEU A 373 -27.27 -7.56 1.35
CA LEU A 373 -27.96 -6.46 0.68
C LEU A 373 -28.67 -5.53 1.68
N ARG A 374 -29.27 -6.12 2.71
CA ARG A 374 -30.06 -5.40 3.72
C ARG A 374 -29.86 -6.02 5.09
N GLY A 375 -29.88 -5.18 6.12
CA GLY A 375 -29.79 -5.59 7.51
C GLY A 375 -28.35 -5.71 8.02
N PRO A 376 -28.17 -6.11 9.30
CA PRO A 376 -26.86 -6.11 9.93
C PRO A 376 -25.94 -7.18 9.32
N GLN A 377 -24.67 -6.82 9.20
CA GLN A 377 -23.62 -7.75 8.81
C GLN A 377 -23.53 -8.90 9.82
N LYS A 378 -23.49 -10.14 9.32
CA LYS A 378 -23.18 -11.34 10.14
C LYS A 378 -21.70 -11.36 10.51
N SER A 379 -21.37 -12.00 11.63
CA SER A 379 -19.99 -12.42 11.91
C SER A 379 -19.49 -13.33 10.78
N TYR A 380 -18.18 -13.39 10.55
CA TYR A 380 -17.63 -14.21 9.47
C TYR A 380 -17.95 -15.72 9.64
N PRO A 381 -17.85 -16.33 10.84
CA PRO A 381 -18.31 -17.71 11.04
C PRO A 381 -19.80 -17.93 10.75
N ASP A 382 -20.67 -16.97 11.13
CA ASP A 382 -22.11 -17.08 10.85
C ASP A 382 -22.41 -16.91 9.36
N ALA A 383 -21.67 -16.04 8.67
CA ALA A 383 -21.75 -15.90 7.22
C ALA A 383 -21.31 -17.20 6.52
N VAL A 384 -20.21 -17.81 6.97
CA VAL A 384 -19.75 -19.11 6.46
C VAL A 384 -20.79 -20.19 6.69
N ASN A 385 -21.43 -20.25 7.86
CA ASN A 385 -22.49 -21.22 8.15
C ASN A 385 -23.75 -21.00 7.31
N ALA A 386 -24.08 -19.74 7.00
CA ALA A 386 -25.26 -19.38 6.22
C ALA A 386 -25.07 -19.46 4.70
N PHE A 387 -23.84 -19.67 4.21
CA PHE A 387 -23.54 -19.68 2.78
C PHE A 387 -24.20 -20.87 2.07
N ASP A 388 -25.05 -20.59 1.08
CA ASP A 388 -25.76 -21.62 0.31
C ASP A 388 -24.88 -22.12 -0.84
N ILE A 389 -24.28 -23.31 -0.66
CA ILE A 389 -23.32 -23.85 -1.61
C ILE A 389 -23.97 -24.38 -2.89
N ASP A 390 -25.19 -24.93 -2.78
CA ASP A 390 -25.90 -25.46 -3.93
C ASP A 390 -26.37 -24.30 -4.82
N ALA A 391 -26.99 -23.26 -4.23
CA ALA A 391 -27.38 -22.06 -4.96
C ALA A 391 -26.18 -21.34 -5.59
N PHE A 392 -25.05 -21.25 -4.87
CA PHE A 392 -23.83 -20.65 -5.39
C PHE A 392 -23.28 -21.43 -6.59
N THR A 393 -23.16 -22.75 -6.49
CA THR A 393 -22.60 -23.55 -7.59
C THR A 393 -23.53 -23.62 -8.80
N ASP A 394 -24.85 -23.64 -8.60
CA ASP A 394 -25.82 -23.49 -9.70
C ASP A 394 -25.67 -22.12 -10.38
N MET A 395 -25.54 -21.04 -9.61
CA MET A 395 -25.26 -19.71 -10.17
C MET A 395 -23.96 -19.69 -10.97
N VAL A 396 -22.88 -20.28 -10.46
CA VAL A 396 -21.61 -20.38 -11.20
C VAL A 396 -21.79 -21.10 -12.53
N ARG A 397 -22.54 -22.22 -12.56
CA ARG A 397 -22.82 -22.94 -13.82
C ARG A 397 -23.58 -22.09 -14.82
N GLU A 398 -24.52 -21.27 -14.36
CA GLU A 398 -25.25 -20.36 -15.24
C GLU A 398 -24.35 -19.35 -15.95
N THR A 399 -23.23 -18.96 -15.34
CA THR A 399 -22.24 -18.06 -15.96
C THR A 399 -21.43 -18.69 -17.09
N GLY A 400 -21.36 -20.03 -17.17
CA GLY A 400 -20.52 -20.76 -18.13
C GLY A 400 -19.01 -20.62 -17.90
N ALA A 401 -18.61 -20.16 -16.71
CA ALA A 401 -17.22 -20.05 -16.30
C ALA A 401 -16.52 -21.41 -16.33
N GLY A 402 -15.27 -21.41 -16.81
CA GLY A 402 -14.44 -22.61 -16.87
C GLY A 402 -13.64 -22.88 -15.59
N TYR A 403 -13.64 -21.96 -14.63
CA TYR A 403 -13.06 -22.08 -13.28
C TYR A 403 -13.64 -20.99 -12.36
N VAL A 404 -13.41 -21.15 -11.05
CA VAL A 404 -13.74 -20.15 -10.02
C VAL A 404 -12.47 -19.73 -9.29
N ILE A 405 -12.30 -18.44 -9.04
CA ILE A 405 -11.41 -17.92 -7.99
C ILE A 405 -12.27 -17.51 -6.79
N PHE A 406 -11.99 -18.05 -5.61
CA PHE A 406 -12.72 -17.70 -4.38
C PHE A 406 -11.76 -17.27 -3.27
N THR A 407 -12.12 -16.24 -2.51
CA THR A 407 -11.33 -15.73 -1.40
C THR A 407 -11.19 -16.76 -0.29
N ALA A 408 -9.97 -17.23 -0.07
CA ALA A 408 -9.61 -18.02 1.10
C ALA A 408 -9.19 -17.14 2.28
N VAL A 409 -8.41 -16.08 1.99
CA VAL A 409 -7.99 -15.05 2.94
C VAL A 409 -7.92 -13.72 2.21
N HIS A 410 -8.45 -12.64 2.81
CA HIS A 410 -8.31 -11.27 2.32
C HIS A 410 -7.38 -10.47 3.25
N GLY A 411 -7.45 -9.13 3.23
CA GLY A 411 -6.66 -8.28 4.12
C GLY A 411 -6.72 -8.65 5.61
N ILE A 412 -7.82 -9.28 6.05
CA ILE A 412 -7.95 -9.87 7.39
C ILE A 412 -7.70 -11.38 7.36
N MET A 413 -6.78 -11.86 8.22
CA MET A 413 -6.50 -13.29 8.34
C MET A 413 -7.68 -14.00 9.01
N HIS A 414 -8.60 -14.48 8.18
CA HIS A 414 -9.72 -15.32 8.57
C HIS A 414 -9.98 -16.35 7.46
N PHE A 415 -9.96 -17.63 7.79
CA PHE A 415 -10.10 -18.71 6.80
C PHE A 415 -11.46 -19.42 6.92
N PRO A 416 -12.22 -19.66 5.82
CA PRO A 416 -13.56 -20.23 5.87
C PRO A 416 -13.57 -21.77 5.99
N ALA A 417 -12.62 -22.33 6.72
CA ALA A 417 -12.51 -23.76 7.06
C ALA A 417 -11.56 -23.97 8.24
N PRO A 418 -11.61 -25.13 8.94
CA PRO A 418 -10.69 -25.41 10.03
C PRO A 418 -9.25 -25.60 9.53
N LEU A 419 -8.32 -24.77 10.01
CA LEU A 419 -6.88 -24.91 9.76
C LEU A 419 -6.10 -24.79 11.08
N LYS A 420 -5.37 -25.84 11.43
CA LYS A 420 -4.59 -25.90 12.68
C LYS A 420 -3.43 -24.91 12.67
N SER A 421 -2.82 -24.70 11.51
CA SER A 421 -1.72 -23.74 11.32
C SER A 421 -2.12 -22.31 11.67
N ILE A 422 -3.32 -21.87 11.27
CA ILE A 422 -3.85 -20.56 11.64
C ILE A 422 -4.24 -20.53 13.13
N GLU A 423 -4.99 -21.53 13.60
CA GLU A 423 -5.45 -21.60 15.00
C GLU A 423 -4.28 -21.65 16.01
N ALA A 424 -3.13 -22.23 15.62
CA ALA A 424 -1.93 -22.25 16.45
C ALA A 424 -1.27 -20.87 16.63
N VAL A 425 -1.50 -19.96 15.69
CA VAL A 425 -0.97 -18.58 15.72
C VAL A 425 -1.99 -17.63 16.34
N MET A 426 -3.23 -17.71 15.88
CA MET A 426 -4.32 -16.87 16.37
C MET A 426 -5.63 -17.67 16.40
N PRO A 427 -6.08 -18.11 17.59
CA PRO A 427 -7.34 -18.82 17.74
C PRO A 427 -8.54 -18.01 17.24
N GLU A 428 -9.61 -18.72 16.83
CA GLU A 428 -10.87 -18.13 16.35
C GLU A 428 -10.76 -17.39 15.00
N ARG A 429 -9.62 -17.52 14.30
CA ARG A 429 -9.43 -17.01 12.93
C ARG A 429 -9.76 -18.05 11.86
N THR A 430 -10.39 -19.15 12.23
CA THR A 430 -10.93 -20.14 11.29
C THR A 430 -12.40 -20.46 11.58
N CYS A 431 -13.07 -21.08 10.63
CA CYS A 431 -14.47 -21.50 10.76
C CYS A 431 -14.58 -23.01 11.01
N ARG A 432 -15.62 -23.43 11.75
CA ARG A 432 -15.88 -24.87 11.99
C ARG A 432 -16.36 -25.61 10.73
N ARG A 433 -17.22 -24.98 9.93
CA ARG A 433 -17.65 -25.48 8.62
C ARG A 433 -16.50 -25.33 7.63
N ASP A 434 -16.28 -26.35 6.80
CA ASP A 434 -15.27 -26.35 5.74
C ASP A 434 -15.90 -25.92 4.41
N LEU A 435 -16.12 -24.62 4.26
CA LEU A 435 -16.77 -24.07 3.06
C LEU A 435 -15.91 -24.28 1.80
N ILE A 436 -14.58 -24.17 1.91
CA ILE A 436 -13.67 -24.44 0.79
C ILE A 436 -13.76 -25.88 0.32
N GLY A 437 -13.80 -26.84 1.26
CA GLY A 437 -13.93 -28.26 0.94
C GLY A 437 -15.25 -28.58 0.26
N GLU A 438 -16.37 -28.10 0.82
CA GLU A 438 -17.71 -28.25 0.25
C GLU A 438 -17.81 -27.63 -1.15
N MET A 439 -17.25 -26.42 -1.33
CA MET A 439 -17.22 -25.73 -2.62
C MET A 439 -16.41 -26.50 -3.65
N ALA A 440 -15.21 -26.95 -3.28
CA ALA A 440 -14.35 -27.69 -4.19
C ALA A 440 -14.98 -29.02 -4.62
N ASP A 441 -15.64 -29.73 -3.69
CA ASP A 441 -16.37 -30.96 -4.01
C ASP A 441 -17.53 -30.70 -4.97
N LYS A 442 -18.35 -29.67 -4.70
CA LYS A 442 -19.49 -29.32 -5.55
C LYS A 442 -19.08 -28.84 -6.94
N LEU A 443 -18.06 -27.99 -7.05
CA LEU A 443 -17.55 -27.54 -8.34
C LEU A 443 -16.94 -28.71 -9.15
N GLN A 444 -16.33 -29.67 -8.47
CA GLN A 444 -15.77 -30.87 -9.11
C GLN A 444 -16.84 -31.76 -9.75
N GLU A 445 -18.07 -31.83 -9.19
CA GLU A 445 -19.20 -32.54 -9.82
C GLU A 445 -19.49 -32.01 -11.24
N TYR A 446 -19.15 -30.75 -11.51
CA TYR A 446 -19.33 -30.07 -12.80
C TYR A 446 -18.04 -29.90 -13.60
N GLY A 447 -16.91 -30.43 -13.10
CA GLY A 447 -15.60 -30.29 -13.75
C GLY A 447 -15.08 -28.85 -13.74
N ILE A 448 -15.52 -28.01 -12.80
CA ILE A 448 -15.09 -26.61 -12.67
C ILE A 448 -13.94 -26.54 -11.65
N PRO A 449 -12.71 -26.19 -12.05
CA PRO A 449 -11.59 -26.07 -11.11
C PRO A 449 -11.75 -24.88 -10.16
N LEU A 450 -11.32 -25.06 -8.90
CA LEU A 450 -11.26 -23.99 -7.89
C LEU A 450 -9.83 -23.48 -7.72
N ILE A 451 -9.65 -22.17 -7.82
CA ILE A 451 -8.43 -21.44 -7.46
C ILE A 451 -8.72 -20.64 -6.18
N LEU A 452 -7.77 -20.62 -5.25
CA LEU A 452 -7.90 -19.83 -4.03
C LEU A 452 -7.23 -18.47 -4.21
N TYR A 453 -7.99 -17.40 -4.01
CA TYR A 453 -7.39 -16.09 -3.76
C TYR A 453 -6.86 -16.06 -2.33
N PHE A 454 -5.63 -15.59 -2.14
CA PHE A 454 -4.97 -15.60 -0.84
C PHE A 454 -4.15 -14.32 -0.63
N HIS A 455 -4.50 -13.57 0.40
CA HIS A 455 -3.73 -12.43 0.86
C HIS A 455 -2.91 -12.82 2.10
N HIS A 456 -1.72 -12.25 2.26
CA HIS A 456 -0.80 -12.54 3.37
C HIS A 456 -1.30 -12.10 4.78
N GLY A 457 -2.51 -11.53 4.90
CA GLY A 457 -3.05 -10.96 6.14
C GLY A 457 -2.36 -9.68 6.63
N VAL A 458 -1.60 -8.97 5.78
CA VAL A 458 -0.88 -7.74 6.15
C VAL A 458 -1.76 -6.48 6.22
N GLY A 459 -3.09 -6.63 6.09
CA GLY A 459 -4.09 -5.64 6.48
C GLY A 459 -4.61 -5.82 7.92
N ASP A 460 -4.26 -6.93 8.59
CA ASP A 460 -4.67 -7.26 9.96
C ASP A 460 -3.54 -6.98 10.94
N THR A 461 -3.65 -5.85 11.62
CA THR A 461 -2.67 -5.38 12.59
C THR A 461 -2.38 -6.42 13.68
N GLU A 462 -3.39 -7.15 14.16
CA GLU A 462 -3.17 -8.16 15.20
C GLU A 462 -2.45 -9.39 14.64
N TRP A 463 -2.87 -9.86 13.45
CA TRP A 463 -2.18 -10.95 12.75
C TRP A 463 -0.72 -10.60 12.47
N MET A 464 -0.44 -9.41 11.93
CA MET A 464 0.93 -8.97 11.62
C MET A 464 1.84 -8.99 12.85
N LYS A 465 1.30 -8.69 14.04
CA LYS A 465 2.06 -8.77 15.30
C LYS A 465 2.35 -10.22 15.68
N VAL A 466 1.32 -11.06 15.80
CA VAL A 466 1.49 -12.44 16.29
C VAL A 466 2.24 -13.32 15.29
N ALA A 467 2.03 -13.10 13.99
CA ALA A 467 2.76 -13.76 12.91
C ALA A 467 4.16 -13.17 12.69
N ARG A 468 4.54 -12.12 13.44
CA ARG A 468 5.85 -11.46 13.42
C ARG A 468 6.22 -10.87 12.05
N PHE A 469 5.23 -10.40 11.29
CA PHE A 469 5.47 -9.70 10.03
C PHE A 469 6.28 -8.41 10.23
N LEU A 470 6.01 -7.69 11.33
CA LEU A 470 6.72 -6.47 11.70
C LEU A 470 8.13 -6.72 12.27
N SER A 471 8.65 -7.95 12.23
CA SER A 471 10.02 -8.26 12.66
C SER A 471 11.03 -7.87 11.56
N PRO A 472 12.28 -7.49 11.90
CA PRO A 472 13.35 -7.37 10.91
C PRO A 472 13.60 -8.71 10.21
N ASP A 473 13.66 -9.79 10.98
CA ASP A 473 13.66 -11.16 10.48
C ASP A 473 12.23 -11.67 10.29
N LYS A 474 11.78 -11.75 9.03
CA LYS A 474 10.46 -12.24 8.63
C LYS A 474 10.40 -13.75 8.41
N SER A 475 11.48 -14.50 8.69
CA SER A 475 11.50 -15.95 8.52
C SER A 475 10.40 -16.65 9.33
N GLY A 476 10.04 -16.11 10.50
CA GLY A 476 8.92 -16.61 11.31
C GLY A 476 7.57 -16.49 10.60
N PHE A 477 7.33 -15.35 9.96
CA PHE A 477 6.13 -15.08 9.20
C PHE A 477 5.99 -16.05 8.01
N PHE A 478 7.05 -16.20 7.21
CA PHE A 478 7.01 -17.09 6.05
C PHE A 478 6.98 -18.57 6.41
N ARG A 479 7.50 -18.98 7.58
CA ARG A 479 7.27 -20.33 8.11
C ARG A 479 5.79 -20.58 8.40
N ILE A 480 5.10 -19.63 9.03
CA ILE A 480 3.66 -19.72 9.28
C ILE A 480 2.91 -19.86 7.94
N GLU A 481 3.22 -18.99 6.98
CA GLU A 481 2.58 -19.03 5.67
C GLU A 481 2.80 -20.35 4.93
N ARG A 482 4.04 -20.85 4.91
CA ARG A 482 4.37 -22.16 4.36
C ARG A 482 3.58 -23.28 5.04
N ASP A 483 3.45 -23.25 6.37
CA ASP A 483 2.72 -24.26 7.13
C ASP A 483 1.22 -24.22 6.80
N ILE A 484 0.64 -23.02 6.61
CA ILE A 484 -0.74 -22.83 6.11
C ILE A 484 -0.90 -23.44 4.72
N LEU A 485 -0.06 -23.05 3.76
CA LEU A 485 -0.12 -23.54 2.37
C LEU A 485 0.08 -25.06 2.29
N THR A 486 0.96 -25.61 3.12
CA THR A 486 1.19 -27.05 3.24
C THR A 486 -0.04 -27.76 3.81
N GLU A 487 -0.67 -27.22 4.84
CA GLU A 487 -1.90 -27.79 5.40
C GLU A 487 -3.06 -27.77 4.39
N ILE A 488 -3.28 -26.65 3.70
CA ILE A 488 -4.25 -26.53 2.59
C ILE A 488 -3.93 -27.59 1.52
N GLY A 489 -2.65 -27.75 1.18
CA GLY A 489 -2.16 -28.76 0.25
C GLY A 489 -2.56 -30.17 0.65
N HIS A 490 -2.30 -30.56 1.91
CA HIS A 490 -2.68 -31.85 2.47
C HIS A 490 -4.19 -32.07 2.55
N ARG A 491 -4.94 -31.01 2.89
CA ARG A 491 -6.39 -31.07 3.09
C ARG A 491 -7.14 -31.24 1.77
N TYR A 492 -6.81 -30.43 0.76
CA TYR A 492 -7.61 -30.37 -0.46
C TYR A 492 -6.96 -31.08 -1.65
N GLY A 493 -5.64 -31.31 -1.65
CA GLY A 493 -4.95 -32.02 -2.74
C GLY A 493 -5.34 -31.49 -4.12
N LYS A 494 -5.79 -32.37 -5.02
CA LYS A 494 -6.19 -31.99 -6.39
C LYS A 494 -7.50 -31.18 -6.47
N LYS A 495 -8.28 -31.05 -5.39
CA LYS A 495 -9.53 -30.27 -5.39
C LYS A 495 -9.29 -28.77 -5.56
N VAL A 496 -8.12 -28.27 -5.11
CA VAL A 496 -7.65 -26.91 -5.37
C VAL A 496 -6.66 -26.96 -6.53
N ALA A 497 -7.02 -26.27 -7.61
CA ALA A 497 -6.31 -26.24 -8.89
C ALA A 497 -5.30 -25.09 -9.02
N GLY A 498 -5.31 -24.13 -8.09
CA GLY A 498 -4.34 -23.04 -8.12
C GLY A 498 -4.49 -22.03 -7.00
N TYR A 499 -3.62 -21.02 -7.04
CA TYR A 499 -3.62 -19.87 -6.15
C TYR A 499 -3.43 -18.58 -6.92
N TRP A 500 -4.14 -17.55 -6.47
CA TRP A 500 -3.88 -16.16 -6.84
C TRP A 500 -3.51 -15.40 -5.55
N PHE A 501 -2.25 -15.03 -5.41
CA PHE A 501 -1.75 -14.34 -4.23
C PHE A 501 -1.83 -12.83 -4.41
N ASP A 502 -2.47 -12.15 -3.45
CA ASP A 502 -2.51 -10.70 -3.40
C ASP A 502 -1.36 -10.11 -2.56
N ASP A 503 -1.14 -8.82 -2.75
CA ASP A 503 -0.04 -7.99 -2.25
C ASP A 503 1.35 -8.22 -2.86
N ARG A 504 2.09 -7.11 -2.87
CA ARG A 504 3.44 -7.00 -3.43
C ARG A 504 4.46 -7.01 -2.29
N TYR A 505 4.97 -8.18 -1.95
CA TYR A 505 6.17 -8.26 -1.11
C TYR A 505 7.36 -8.74 -1.96
N PRO A 506 8.35 -7.88 -2.28
CA PRO A 506 9.41 -8.23 -3.24
C PRO A 506 10.48 -9.18 -2.68
N LEU A 507 10.50 -9.40 -1.35
CA LEU A 507 11.53 -10.17 -0.65
C LEU A 507 10.97 -11.46 0.00
N GLN A 508 9.99 -12.08 -0.64
CA GLN A 508 9.44 -13.36 -0.19
C GLN A 508 10.38 -14.52 -0.53
N PRO A 509 10.41 -15.60 0.28
CA PRO A 509 11.09 -16.85 -0.08
C PRO A 509 10.24 -17.61 -1.12
N PHE A 510 10.12 -17.04 -2.32
CA PHE A 510 9.19 -17.51 -3.36
C PHE A 510 9.36 -18.99 -3.71
N GLU A 511 10.59 -19.51 -3.71
CA GLU A 511 10.85 -20.93 -3.95
C GLU A 511 10.20 -21.82 -2.89
N GLU A 512 10.40 -21.52 -1.61
CA GLU A 512 9.85 -22.28 -0.48
C GLU A 512 8.32 -22.20 -0.43
N LEU A 513 7.77 -21.00 -0.61
CA LEU A 513 6.31 -20.80 -0.63
C LEU A 513 5.69 -21.51 -1.82
N TYR A 514 6.31 -21.40 -3.00
CA TYR A 514 5.84 -22.09 -4.20
C TYR A 514 5.88 -23.61 -4.02
N GLU A 515 6.95 -24.19 -3.46
CA GLU A 515 6.99 -25.62 -3.13
C GLU A 515 5.82 -26.04 -2.21
N ALA A 516 5.49 -25.22 -1.20
CA ALA A 516 4.33 -25.46 -0.34
C ALA A 516 3.01 -25.44 -1.11
N THR A 517 2.84 -24.54 -2.08
CA THR A 517 1.65 -24.53 -2.94
C THR A 517 1.50 -25.81 -3.76
N LYS A 518 2.58 -26.56 -4.02
CA LYS A 518 2.54 -27.80 -4.83
C LYS A 518 2.25 -29.07 -4.02
N VAL A 519 2.17 -28.97 -2.69
CA VAL A 519 1.93 -30.13 -1.81
C VAL A 519 0.64 -30.85 -2.21
N ARG A 520 0.77 -32.16 -2.51
CA ARG A 520 -0.27 -33.08 -3.00
C ARG A 520 -0.89 -32.75 -4.37
N ASN A 521 -0.44 -31.69 -5.04
CA ASN A 521 -0.87 -31.37 -6.40
C ASN A 521 0.22 -30.55 -7.13
N PRO A 522 1.16 -31.19 -7.84
CA PRO A 522 2.18 -30.49 -8.61
C PRO A 522 1.60 -29.69 -9.80
N ASP A 523 0.37 -30.00 -10.22
CA ASP A 523 -0.30 -29.39 -11.36
C ASP A 523 -1.00 -28.06 -11.03
N ARG A 524 -0.93 -27.57 -9.77
CA ARG A 524 -1.53 -26.29 -9.39
C ARG A 524 -0.89 -25.14 -10.15
N ILE A 525 -1.65 -24.18 -10.64
CA ILE A 525 -1.10 -22.93 -11.18
C ILE A 525 -1.06 -21.85 -10.08
N VAL A 526 -0.03 -21.00 -10.10
CA VAL A 526 0.19 -19.95 -9.09
C VAL A 526 0.42 -18.62 -9.81
N ALA A 527 -0.18 -17.56 -9.28
CA ALA A 527 0.15 -16.18 -9.62
C ALA A 527 0.51 -15.41 -8.34
N TRP A 528 1.61 -14.65 -8.39
CA TRP A 528 1.94 -13.63 -7.40
C TRP A 528 1.62 -12.28 -8.00
N ASN A 529 0.63 -11.57 -7.44
CA ASN A 529 0.19 -10.30 -8.00
C ASN A 529 1.30 -9.24 -7.89
N SER A 530 1.84 -8.83 -9.04
CA SER A 530 2.78 -7.70 -9.11
C SER A 530 2.07 -6.38 -9.42
N TRP A 531 0.73 -6.37 -9.50
CA TRP A 531 -0.06 -5.25 -10.00
C TRP A 531 0.49 -4.77 -11.37
N ILE A 532 0.85 -3.49 -11.49
CA ILE A 532 1.44 -2.89 -12.69
C ILE A 532 2.97 -3.00 -12.76
N LEU A 533 3.62 -3.57 -11.73
CA LEU A 533 5.06 -3.79 -11.73
C LEU A 533 5.44 -5.04 -12.53
N PRO A 534 6.69 -5.13 -13.03
CA PRO A 534 7.24 -6.37 -13.56
C PRO A 534 7.11 -7.54 -12.59
N LYS A 535 7.05 -8.76 -13.13
CA LYS A 535 6.98 -9.98 -12.32
C LYS A 535 8.12 -10.00 -11.30
N THR A 536 7.81 -10.33 -10.06
CA THR A 536 8.77 -10.36 -8.94
C THR A 536 9.52 -11.67 -8.83
N THR A 537 9.01 -12.74 -9.45
CA THR A 537 9.56 -14.09 -9.33
C THR A 537 9.29 -14.94 -10.56
N GLU A 538 10.13 -15.95 -10.77
CA GLU A 538 9.91 -17.01 -11.76
C GLU A 538 9.05 -18.17 -11.20
N PHE A 539 8.80 -18.23 -9.90
CA PHE A 539 8.00 -19.30 -9.28
C PHE A 539 6.48 -19.03 -9.38
N GLN A 540 5.97 -18.96 -10.62
CA GLN A 540 4.56 -18.76 -10.96
C GLN A 540 4.30 -19.15 -12.42
N GLU A 541 3.06 -19.53 -12.75
CA GLU A 541 2.65 -19.98 -14.08
C GLU A 541 1.96 -18.88 -14.89
N TYR A 542 1.22 -17.99 -14.23
CA TYR A 542 0.37 -17.01 -14.92
C TYR A 542 0.45 -15.62 -14.27
N TYR A 543 0.12 -14.60 -15.05
CA TYR A 543 0.16 -13.21 -14.58
C TYR A 543 -1.06 -12.85 -13.73
N GLY A 544 -0.87 -12.11 -12.63
CA GLY A 544 -1.95 -11.70 -11.74
C GLY A 544 -3.04 -10.89 -12.44
N GLY A 545 -2.63 -9.88 -13.23
CA GLY A 545 -3.49 -9.22 -14.22
C GLY A 545 -4.59 -8.34 -13.65
N GLU A 546 -4.39 -7.69 -12.51
CA GLU A 546 -5.40 -6.87 -11.84
C GLU A 546 -5.76 -5.58 -12.63
N PHE A 547 -6.60 -5.70 -13.66
CA PHE A 547 -7.01 -4.62 -14.58
C PHE A 547 -8.14 -3.77 -14.01
N GLY A 548 -8.87 -4.27 -13.01
CA GLY A 548 -9.96 -3.56 -12.34
C GLY A 548 -11.14 -3.27 -13.26
N GLY A 549 -11.58 -2.00 -13.33
CA GLY A 549 -12.78 -1.58 -14.05
C GLY A 549 -12.59 -1.34 -15.54
N ALA A 550 -11.52 -1.86 -16.15
CA ALA A 550 -11.16 -1.62 -17.54
C ALA A 550 -11.05 -2.92 -18.34
N LEU A 551 -11.59 -2.92 -19.57
CA LEU A 551 -11.40 -4.01 -20.52
C LEU A 551 -10.04 -3.86 -21.21
N VAL A 552 -9.05 -4.61 -20.72
CA VAL A 552 -7.63 -4.46 -21.13
C VAL A 552 -7.15 -5.70 -21.88
N THR A 553 -6.46 -5.48 -23.00
CA THR A 553 -5.69 -6.51 -23.71
C THR A 553 -4.23 -6.07 -23.75
N PRO A 554 -3.34 -6.59 -22.88
CA PRO A 554 -1.95 -6.19 -22.88
C PRO A 554 -1.28 -6.49 -24.24
N PRO A 555 -0.29 -5.69 -24.67
CA PRO A 555 0.44 -5.97 -25.90
C PRO A 555 1.20 -7.29 -25.79
N ALA A 556 1.35 -8.01 -26.90
CA ALA A 556 2.06 -9.31 -26.90
C ALA A 556 3.51 -9.20 -26.40
N SER A 557 4.17 -8.05 -26.60
CA SER A 557 5.51 -7.76 -26.08
C SER A 557 5.60 -7.84 -24.55
N PHE A 558 4.50 -7.61 -23.83
CA PHE A 558 4.47 -7.66 -22.36
C PHE A 558 4.78 -9.06 -21.82
N PHE A 559 4.40 -10.11 -22.55
CA PHE A 559 4.62 -11.52 -22.19
C PHE A 559 5.77 -12.18 -22.99
N ALA A 560 6.31 -11.48 -23.99
CA ALA A 560 7.43 -11.95 -24.79
C ALA A 560 8.74 -11.96 -24.00
N GLU A 561 9.81 -12.47 -24.61
CA GLU A 561 11.16 -12.41 -24.03
C GLU A 561 11.51 -10.95 -23.68
N ASN A 562 12.08 -10.74 -22.48
CA ASN A 562 12.38 -9.44 -21.88
C ASN A 562 11.17 -8.54 -21.53
N GLY A 563 9.92 -8.98 -21.77
CA GLY A 563 8.73 -8.28 -21.31
C GLY A 563 8.52 -8.36 -19.79
N SER A 564 7.79 -7.40 -19.21
CA SER A 564 7.52 -7.31 -17.77
C SER A 564 6.87 -8.57 -17.17
N ALA A 565 6.12 -9.34 -17.96
CA ALA A 565 5.53 -10.63 -17.56
C ALA A 565 6.06 -11.80 -18.42
N SER A 566 7.30 -11.68 -18.91
CA SER A 566 7.95 -12.66 -19.80
C SER A 566 7.75 -14.11 -19.35
N GLY A 567 7.29 -14.97 -20.26
CA GLY A 567 7.18 -16.41 -20.02
C GLY A 567 6.07 -16.83 -19.03
N LEU A 568 5.18 -15.91 -18.64
CA LEU A 568 3.95 -16.24 -17.91
C LEU A 568 2.79 -16.42 -18.87
N GLN A 569 1.83 -17.28 -18.51
CA GLN A 569 0.55 -17.36 -19.19
C GLN A 569 -0.20 -16.01 -19.06
N PRO A 570 -0.62 -15.39 -20.18
CA PRO A 570 -1.46 -14.20 -20.16
C PRO A 570 -2.77 -14.43 -19.41
N HIS A 571 -2.99 -13.60 -18.39
CA HIS A 571 -4.22 -13.59 -17.61
C HIS A 571 -4.56 -12.16 -17.18
N GLY A 572 -5.86 -11.90 -17.02
CA GLY A 572 -6.41 -10.63 -16.58
C GLY A 572 -7.58 -10.82 -15.63
N MET A 573 -7.77 -9.90 -14.71
CA MET A 573 -8.85 -9.87 -13.74
C MET A 573 -9.54 -8.50 -13.79
N ILE A 574 -10.85 -8.54 -14.04
CA ILE A 574 -11.70 -7.34 -14.10
C ILE A 574 -12.87 -7.49 -13.12
N PHE A 575 -13.46 -6.39 -12.67
CA PHE A 575 -14.77 -6.43 -11.99
C PHE A 575 -15.89 -6.01 -12.93
N LEU A 576 -17.02 -6.73 -12.86
CA LEU A 576 -18.18 -6.47 -13.70
C LEU A 576 -19.16 -5.48 -13.08
N ASP A 577 -19.17 -5.33 -11.75
CA ASP A 577 -20.10 -4.47 -11.02
C ASP A 577 -19.41 -3.74 -9.87
N ASP A 578 -19.58 -4.20 -8.62
CA ASP A 578 -18.93 -3.61 -7.46
C ASP A 578 -17.40 -3.72 -7.61
N PRO A 579 -16.62 -2.70 -7.19
CA PRO A 579 -15.18 -2.75 -7.24
C PRO A 579 -14.68 -3.81 -6.25
N TRP A 580 -14.37 -4.99 -6.79
CA TRP A 580 -13.94 -6.21 -6.10
C TRP A 580 -14.97 -6.83 -5.15
N GLN A 581 -15.45 -6.09 -4.15
CA GLN A 581 -16.29 -6.62 -3.09
C GLN A 581 -17.55 -5.79 -2.86
N HIS A 582 -18.67 -6.46 -2.56
CA HIS A 582 -19.85 -5.81 -1.99
C HIS A 582 -19.63 -5.49 -0.50
N GLY A 583 -19.11 -4.29 -0.22
CA GLY A 583 -18.68 -3.87 1.13
C GLY A 583 -19.56 -2.81 1.80
N TYR A 584 -20.62 -2.33 1.16
CA TYR A 584 -21.45 -1.24 1.66
C TYR A 584 -22.76 -1.75 2.28
N PRO A 585 -23.13 -1.31 3.50
CA PRO A 585 -24.34 -1.76 4.17
C PRO A 585 -25.60 -1.17 3.52
N ASP A 586 -26.68 -1.94 3.51
CA ASP A 586 -28.01 -1.53 3.04
C ASP A 586 -28.06 -1.02 1.58
N THR A 587 -27.13 -1.49 0.74
CA THR A 587 -27.07 -1.15 -0.69
C THR A 587 -27.30 -2.37 -1.59
N ASP A 588 -27.76 -2.12 -2.81
CA ASP A 588 -27.71 -3.13 -3.87
C ASP A 588 -26.30 -3.26 -4.44
N ILE A 589 -25.95 -4.43 -4.96
CA ILE A 589 -24.76 -4.59 -5.80
C ILE A 589 -24.93 -3.71 -7.04
N ALA A 590 -23.86 -3.02 -7.45
CA ALA A 590 -23.90 -2.15 -8.61
C ALA A 590 -24.40 -2.85 -9.90
N ALA A 591 -24.88 -2.04 -10.83
CA ALA A 591 -25.22 -2.52 -12.16
C ALA A 591 -23.95 -2.88 -12.95
N PRO A 592 -24.05 -3.73 -13.99
CA PRO A 592 -22.92 -4.06 -14.84
C PRO A 592 -22.22 -2.83 -15.43
N LEU A 593 -20.89 -2.78 -15.30
CA LEU A 593 -20.03 -1.68 -15.71
C LEU A 593 -19.93 -1.54 -17.23
N PHE A 594 -20.10 -2.66 -17.95
CA PHE A 594 -19.94 -2.74 -19.39
C PHE A 594 -21.26 -3.11 -20.08
N ALA A 595 -21.45 -2.59 -21.30
CA ALA A 595 -22.49 -3.11 -22.18
C ALA A 595 -22.20 -4.58 -22.53
N THR A 596 -23.22 -5.42 -22.51
CA THR A 596 -23.09 -6.88 -22.73
C THR A 596 -22.37 -7.23 -24.03
N GLN A 597 -22.69 -6.56 -25.15
CA GLN A 597 -22.00 -6.81 -26.42
C GLN A 597 -20.51 -6.47 -26.35
N ARG A 598 -20.15 -5.37 -25.67
CA ARG A 598 -18.75 -4.96 -25.50
C ARG A 598 -17.97 -6.00 -24.68
N LEU A 599 -18.58 -6.57 -23.65
CA LEU A 599 -17.97 -7.64 -22.87
C LEU A 599 -17.77 -8.91 -23.72
N ILE A 600 -18.76 -9.29 -24.53
CA ILE A 600 -18.67 -10.42 -25.45
C ILE A 600 -17.50 -10.26 -26.43
N ASP A 601 -17.43 -9.10 -27.11
CA ASP A 601 -16.38 -8.80 -28.09
C ASP A 601 -14.99 -8.84 -27.44
N TYR A 602 -14.88 -8.32 -26.21
CA TYR A 602 -13.67 -8.37 -25.41
C TYR A 602 -13.25 -9.81 -25.09
N VAL A 603 -14.16 -10.63 -24.56
CA VAL A 603 -13.86 -12.03 -24.20
C VAL A 603 -13.47 -12.84 -25.44
N GLN A 604 -14.13 -12.64 -26.58
CA GLN A 604 -13.74 -13.27 -27.86
C GLN A 604 -12.32 -12.87 -28.29
N THR A 605 -11.98 -11.58 -28.15
CA THR A 605 -10.63 -11.08 -28.43
C THR A 605 -9.60 -11.73 -27.50
N CYS A 606 -9.90 -11.83 -26.20
CA CYS A 606 -9.02 -12.47 -25.23
C CYS A 606 -8.79 -13.96 -25.56
N ILE A 607 -9.85 -14.69 -25.91
CA ILE A 607 -9.77 -16.09 -26.33
C ILE A 607 -8.85 -16.24 -27.56
N ALA A 608 -9.02 -15.38 -28.58
CA ALA A 608 -8.19 -15.41 -29.79
C ALA A 608 -6.71 -15.18 -29.48
N GLN A 609 -6.41 -14.39 -28.45
CA GLN A 609 -5.05 -14.09 -27.98
C GLN A 609 -4.52 -15.07 -26.93
N LYS A 610 -5.32 -16.09 -26.55
CA LYS A 610 -5.05 -16.98 -25.41
C LYS A 610 -4.85 -16.22 -24.08
N LEU A 611 -5.44 -15.04 -23.96
CA LEU A 611 -5.54 -14.28 -22.71
C LEU A 611 -6.74 -14.82 -21.93
N VAL A 612 -6.49 -15.38 -20.75
CA VAL A 612 -7.55 -15.91 -19.89
C VAL A 612 -8.07 -14.78 -19.00
N ILE A 613 -9.37 -14.50 -19.04
CA ILE A 613 -9.97 -13.45 -18.22
C ILE A 613 -10.77 -14.04 -17.06
N THR A 614 -10.50 -13.55 -15.86
CA THR A 614 -11.34 -13.74 -14.67
C THR A 614 -12.25 -12.53 -14.48
N MET A 615 -13.55 -12.76 -14.35
CA MET A 615 -14.53 -11.70 -14.10
C MET A 615 -15.02 -11.76 -12.67
N ASN A 616 -14.66 -10.77 -11.87
CA ASN A 616 -15.16 -10.61 -10.52
C ASN A 616 -16.61 -10.12 -10.54
N MET A 617 -17.45 -10.78 -9.74
CA MET A 617 -18.83 -10.39 -9.49
C MET A 617 -19.02 -10.12 -8.01
N GLY A 618 -19.69 -9.02 -7.67
CA GLY A 618 -20.09 -8.71 -6.30
C GLY A 618 -20.91 -9.86 -5.71
N LEU A 619 -20.58 -10.25 -4.48
CA LEU A 619 -21.20 -11.36 -3.77
C LEU A 619 -21.62 -10.93 -2.37
N THR A 620 -22.86 -11.20 -2.00
CA THR A 620 -23.38 -10.93 -0.66
C THR A 620 -22.91 -11.97 0.36
N GLN A 621 -23.09 -11.69 1.65
CA GLN A 621 -22.77 -12.68 2.71
C GLN A 621 -23.47 -14.03 2.54
N ASP A 622 -24.66 -14.06 1.97
CA ASP A 622 -25.45 -15.27 1.72
C ASP A 622 -25.26 -15.85 0.30
N GLY A 623 -24.25 -15.37 -0.46
CA GLY A 623 -23.84 -15.99 -1.73
C GLY A 623 -24.64 -15.54 -2.96
N LYS A 624 -25.31 -14.38 -2.91
CA LYS A 624 -26.08 -13.83 -4.03
C LYS A 624 -25.28 -12.80 -4.82
N VAL A 625 -25.51 -12.78 -6.12
CA VAL A 625 -24.93 -11.82 -7.07
C VAL A 625 -26.00 -10.88 -7.62
N SER A 626 -25.58 -9.81 -8.29
CA SER A 626 -26.50 -8.93 -9.04
C SER A 626 -27.25 -9.73 -10.12
N PRO A 627 -28.61 -9.70 -10.14
CA PRO A 627 -29.38 -10.36 -11.19
C PRO A 627 -29.06 -9.83 -12.60
N ALA A 628 -28.72 -8.53 -12.71
CA ALA A 628 -28.34 -7.91 -13.97
C ALA A 628 -26.98 -8.42 -14.46
N THR A 629 -25.99 -8.54 -13.57
CA THR A 629 -24.68 -9.11 -13.90
C THR A 629 -24.80 -10.59 -14.26
N LEU A 630 -25.62 -11.36 -13.54
CA LEU A 630 -25.87 -12.76 -13.87
C LEU A 630 -26.50 -12.94 -15.25
N GLU A 631 -27.47 -12.09 -15.63
CA GLU A 631 -28.06 -12.16 -16.98
C GLU A 631 -27.07 -11.77 -18.09
N GLN A 632 -26.19 -10.80 -17.82
CA GLN A 632 -25.08 -10.49 -18.72
C GLN A 632 -24.16 -11.71 -18.90
N MET A 633 -23.83 -12.41 -17.82
CA MET A 633 -23.00 -13.62 -17.86
C MET A 633 -23.69 -14.80 -18.55
N ARG A 634 -25.00 -14.99 -18.36
CA ARG A 634 -25.78 -15.98 -19.13
C ARG A 634 -25.73 -15.67 -20.62
N THR A 635 -25.86 -14.41 -21.00
CA THR A 635 -25.77 -14.00 -22.41
C THR A 635 -24.37 -14.24 -22.98
N LEU A 636 -23.31 -13.93 -22.22
CA LEU A 636 -21.94 -14.26 -22.59
C LEU A 636 -21.75 -15.76 -22.79
N ARG A 637 -22.23 -16.60 -21.85
CA ARG A 637 -22.19 -18.06 -21.95
C ARG A 637 -22.80 -18.55 -23.26
N ARG A 638 -24.01 -18.10 -23.62
CA ARG A 638 -24.68 -18.54 -24.86
C ARG A 638 -23.78 -18.32 -26.09
N VAL A 639 -23.10 -17.17 -26.15
CA VAL A 639 -22.20 -16.84 -27.26
C VAL A 639 -20.89 -17.62 -27.23
N ILE A 640 -20.25 -17.76 -26.06
CA ILE A 640 -18.90 -18.36 -25.96
C ILE A 640 -18.92 -19.89 -25.91
N ARG A 641 -20.00 -20.48 -25.39
CA ARG A 641 -20.20 -21.93 -25.24
C ARG A 641 -21.14 -22.53 -26.29
N GLY A 642 -21.97 -21.73 -26.95
CA GLY A 642 -22.90 -22.18 -27.98
C GLY A 642 -24.15 -22.87 -27.41
N GLU A 643 -24.60 -22.44 -26.23
CA GLU A 643 -25.70 -23.03 -25.45
C GLU A 643 -26.94 -22.13 -25.37
#